data_AF-A0A2E9RX20-F1
#
_entry.id   AF-A0A2E9RX20-F1
#
_cell.length_a   1.000
_cell.length_b   1.000
_cell.length_c   1.000
_cell.angle_alpha   90.00
_cell.angle_beta   90.00
_cell.angle_gamma   90.00
#
_symmetry.space_group_name_H-M   'P 1'
#
loop_
_entity.id
_entity.type
_entity.pdbx_description
1 polymer ?
#
loop_
_entity_poly.entity_id
_entity_poly.type
_entity_poly.pdbx_seq_one_letter_code
_entity_poly.pdbx_strand_id
1 'polypeptide(L)'
;MLLDNLVLRGNHMAQGINSKMFYVAAICIIGSPSNTFCADTGEVGDLSGSLGVKLEAGSEQAPFYKVVSAGLKSEAAFRGQIASVADNNLTFDTLPDLLDPTYPSFPFVPGMFATTRARATADVINGEVISISIDSNGSGYFKAPEIRIHPPDSGTDASVDAVDAIAVAEVNGSKVTVISVTNRGKGYSYAPRVEIEGGPHFLRLVEEDPNEGRFFLITSNSGNQVTLANPLNLDLSAILKPDALVEISPAWTLGSLFGYVPPSLKLKEGNATTADHVYLGESNSTVYQAHYHDGTTWRRKGALGVDASDSIIYPDEAFILAHHNTPAVDLVFEGVALTVNSFAYLPDFNDTFLMNNPFGADMMLSDLIAAENITTDLNETDKWYAHSSDEEADNVEILHNGVWTTYWHDGTNKDVTEPAQATAKPGSGIAGSLTSKDISLASGSIAMMTNPYVGQNVVVTTSVPHGLRNGFLVRISGVLGRKTDSTSPKNQVDENGTIAGTDSGLIIKSAANGSYEITNVSTHSFELKGKSGNCDYIVGTGSWSTGTGGLGYASNAYALFVGGGGYGAKGIATVSGSNVVGITLTDGGVGYLGAPKVIINSGGWRRVGAGSSPINDSLVPAGAGILLRRNHPNGTISRLRIGNPIK
;
A
#
# COMPACT_ATOMS: atom_id res chain seq x y z
N MET A 1 -26.99 -42.58 -37.83
CA MET A 1 -28.27 -41.89 -37.53
C MET A 1 -28.08 -41.12 -36.23
N LEU A 2 -27.17 -40.14 -36.27
CA LEU A 2 -26.56 -39.48 -35.10
C LEU A 2 -26.09 -38.09 -35.53
N LEU A 3 -26.94 -37.39 -36.29
CA LEU A 3 -26.62 -36.12 -36.95
C LEU A 3 -27.84 -35.18 -37.13
N ASP A 4 -28.88 -35.25 -36.29
CA ASP A 4 -30.15 -34.51 -36.55
C ASP A 4 -30.82 -33.84 -35.34
N ASN A 5 -30.10 -33.51 -34.26
CA ASN A 5 -30.71 -32.74 -33.15
C ASN A 5 -29.83 -31.59 -32.61
N LEU A 6 -28.81 -31.16 -33.36
CA LEU A 6 -27.85 -30.15 -32.92
C LEU A 6 -28.17 -28.70 -33.38
N VAL A 7 -29.39 -28.40 -33.83
CA VAL A 7 -29.70 -27.09 -34.48
C VAL A 7 -30.88 -26.32 -33.84
N LEU A 8 -31.50 -26.77 -32.74
CA LEU A 8 -32.68 -26.09 -32.18
C LEU A 8 -32.65 -25.77 -30.66
N ARG A 9 -31.47 -25.53 -30.09
CA ARG A 9 -31.33 -24.92 -28.74
C ARG A 9 -30.28 -23.81 -28.66
N GLY A 10 -30.02 -23.13 -29.77
CA GLY A 10 -29.31 -21.86 -29.77
C GLY A 10 -30.32 -20.72 -29.80
N ASN A 11 -30.87 -20.36 -28.64
CA ASN A 11 -31.47 -19.07 -28.29
C ASN A 11 -32.20 -19.25 -26.95
N HIS A 12 -31.87 -18.41 -25.96
CA HIS A 12 -32.29 -18.42 -24.55
C HIS A 12 -31.45 -19.29 -23.60
N MET A 13 -30.24 -18.81 -23.27
CA MET A 13 -29.70 -18.76 -21.90
C MET A 13 -28.31 -18.13 -21.96
N ALA A 14 -28.28 -16.79 -21.97
CA ALA A 14 -27.08 -16.00 -21.73
C ALA A 14 -27.46 -14.89 -20.74
N GLN A 15 -27.72 -15.29 -19.50
CA GLN A 15 -27.70 -14.38 -18.35
C GLN A 15 -27.20 -15.16 -17.13
N GLY A 16 -26.13 -14.64 -16.53
CA GLY A 16 -25.84 -14.78 -15.11
C GLY A 16 -25.27 -16.11 -14.62
N ILE A 17 -24.00 -16.40 -14.91
CA ILE A 17 -23.17 -17.23 -14.02
C ILE A 17 -21.77 -16.60 -13.95
N ASN A 18 -21.56 -15.75 -12.94
CA ASN A 18 -20.24 -15.40 -12.42
C ASN A 18 -20.21 -15.80 -10.93
N SER A 19 -20.28 -17.10 -10.66
CA SER A 19 -19.93 -17.64 -9.35
C SER A 19 -18.41 -17.81 -9.28
N LYS A 20 -17.71 -16.77 -8.81
CA LYS A 20 -16.31 -16.90 -8.39
C LYS A 20 -16.28 -17.70 -7.09
N MET A 21 -15.99 -19.00 -7.23
CA MET A 21 -15.79 -19.94 -6.12
C MET A 21 -14.44 -19.62 -5.46
N PHE A 22 -14.45 -19.12 -4.22
CA PHE A 22 -13.25 -18.85 -3.43
C PHE A 22 -12.64 -20.16 -2.91
N TYR A 23 -11.48 -20.56 -3.45
CA TYR A 23 -10.61 -21.53 -2.81
C TYR A 23 -9.60 -20.79 -1.93
N VAL A 24 -9.70 -20.95 -0.62
CA VAL A 24 -8.63 -20.58 0.32
C VAL A 24 -7.52 -21.64 0.20
N ALA A 25 -6.51 -21.37 -0.62
CA ALA A 25 -5.28 -22.12 -0.60
C ALA A 25 -4.34 -21.50 0.43
N ALA A 26 -4.20 -22.15 1.60
CA ALA A 26 -3.12 -21.85 2.52
C ALA A 26 -1.79 -22.25 1.86
N ILE A 27 -1.07 -21.28 1.28
CA ILE A 27 0.27 -21.51 0.75
C ILE A 27 1.27 -21.46 1.91
N CYS A 28 1.57 -22.61 2.49
CA CYS A 28 2.78 -22.80 3.29
C CYS A 28 4.00 -22.84 2.35
N ILE A 29 4.75 -21.74 2.25
CA ILE A 29 6.03 -21.72 1.54
C ILE A 29 7.09 -22.39 2.41
N ILE A 30 7.36 -23.66 2.15
CA ILE A 30 8.60 -24.30 2.60
C ILE A 30 9.63 -24.06 1.49
N GLY A 31 10.69 -23.31 1.84
CA GLY A 31 11.70 -22.86 0.89
C GLY A 31 12.40 -24.00 0.14
N SER A 32 12.39 -23.91 -1.19
CA SER A 32 13.47 -24.40 -2.03
C SER A 32 13.65 -23.46 -3.24
N PRO A 33 14.90 -23.11 -3.64
CA PRO A 33 15.16 -21.97 -4.50
C PRO A 33 15.28 -22.43 -5.95
N SER A 34 14.18 -22.41 -6.70
CA SER A 34 14.20 -22.29 -8.17
C SER A 34 12.77 -22.43 -8.68
N ASN A 35 12.24 -21.31 -9.19
CA ASN A 35 11.22 -21.16 -10.23
C ASN A 35 10.43 -19.88 -9.96
N THR A 36 11.03 -18.76 -10.33
CA THR A 36 10.35 -17.47 -10.46
C THR A 36 9.41 -17.57 -11.66
N PHE A 37 8.11 -17.73 -11.41
CA PHE A 37 7.10 -17.44 -12.43
C PHE A 37 7.01 -15.93 -12.59
N CYS A 38 7.53 -15.42 -13.70
CA CYS A 38 7.18 -14.10 -14.22
C CYS A 38 5.87 -14.29 -14.99
N ALA A 39 4.76 -13.81 -14.43
CA ALA A 39 3.52 -13.60 -15.16
C ALA A 39 3.38 -12.09 -15.39
N ASP A 40 3.04 -11.77 -16.63
CA ASP A 40 2.70 -10.44 -17.13
C ASP A 40 1.42 -9.93 -16.44
N THR A 41 1.31 -8.61 -16.43
CA THR A 41 0.34 -7.76 -15.76
C THR A 41 -1.14 -8.12 -15.98
N GLY A 42 -1.90 -8.19 -14.88
CA GLY A 42 -3.37 -8.27 -14.87
C GLY A 42 -3.87 -9.40 -13.96
N GLU A 43 -4.52 -9.06 -12.85
CA GLU A 43 -5.15 -9.98 -11.87
C GLU A 43 -4.18 -10.66 -10.88
N VAL A 44 -3.34 -9.88 -10.20
CA VAL A 44 -2.92 -10.26 -8.83
C VAL A 44 -3.90 -9.56 -7.90
N GLY A 45 -4.74 -10.31 -7.19
CA GLY A 45 -5.56 -9.75 -6.11
C GLY A 45 -4.67 -9.03 -5.10
N ASP A 46 -5.15 -7.93 -4.50
CA ASP A 46 -4.35 -7.18 -3.54
C ASP A 46 -3.87 -8.10 -2.41
N LEU A 47 -2.68 -7.80 -1.86
CA LEU A 47 -2.15 -8.58 -0.74
C LEU A 47 -3.02 -8.34 0.51
N SER A 48 -3.96 -9.27 0.73
CA SER A 48 -4.80 -9.31 1.93
C SER A 48 -4.04 -9.96 3.08
N GLY A 49 -4.14 -9.39 4.27
CA GLY A 49 -3.49 -9.89 5.47
C GLY A 49 -4.39 -9.76 6.70
N SER A 50 -4.02 -10.46 7.77
CA SER A 50 -4.65 -10.31 9.09
C SER A 50 -3.63 -9.78 10.10
N LEU A 51 -3.97 -8.71 10.81
CA LEU A 51 -3.20 -8.21 11.94
C LEU A 51 -3.78 -8.75 13.24
N GLY A 52 -2.99 -9.56 13.95
CA GLY A 52 -3.29 -10.03 15.30
C GLY A 52 -2.82 -9.02 16.35
N VAL A 53 -3.74 -8.52 17.17
CA VAL A 53 -3.47 -7.55 18.23
C VAL A 53 -3.90 -8.14 19.57
N LYS A 54 -2.93 -8.49 20.41
CA LYS A 54 -3.18 -8.83 21.81
C LYS A 54 -3.31 -7.56 22.66
N LEU A 55 -4.40 -7.46 23.42
CA LEU A 55 -4.60 -6.50 24.51
C LEU A 55 -4.41 -7.26 25.83
N GLU A 56 -3.37 -6.90 26.60
CA GLU A 56 -3.16 -7.50 27.90
C GLU A 56 -4.24 -7.05 28.90
N ALA A 57 -4.43 -7.85 29.95
CA ALA A 57 -5.39 -7.53 31.01
C ALA A 57 -5.13 -6.15 31.62
N GLY A 58 -6.19 -5.37 31.76
CA GLY A 58 -6.19 -4.05 32.38
C GLY A 58 -7.18 -3.96 33.56
N SER A 59 -7.41 -2.74 34.01
CA SER A 59 -8.37 -2.40 35.07
C SER A 59 -8.95 -1.01 34.85
N GLU A 60 -10.05 -0.69 35.53
CA GLU A 60 -10.66 0.65 35.44
C GLU A 60 -9.71 1.77 35.90
N GLN A 61 -8.86 1.52 36.90
CA GLN A 61 -7.91 2.51 37.43
C GLN A 61 -6.57 2.52 36.69
N ALA A 62 -6.21 1.41 36.04
CA ALA A 62 -5.01 1.27 35.24
C ALA A 62 -5.33 0.45 33.97
N PRO A 63 -5.87 1.12 32.93
CA PRO A 63 -6.17 0.46 31.67
C PRO A 63 -4.89 0.08 30.94
N PHE A 64 -4.93 -1.00 30.16
CA PHE A 64 -3.85 -1.35 29.25
C PHE A 64 -4.06 -0.61 27.93
N TYR A 65 -3.06 0.14 27.48
CA TYR A 65 -3.12 0.93 26.25
C TYR A 65 -2.32 0.27 25.14
N LYS A 66 -2.86 0.32 23.92
CA LYS A 66 -2.15 -0.11 22.71
C LYS A 66 -2.52 0.77 21.53
N VAL A 67 -1.51 1.22 20.80
CA VAL A 67 -1.68 1.93 19.53
C VAL A 67 -1.84 0.89 18.42
N VAL A 68 -2.86 1.07 17.58
CA VAL A 68 -3.24 0.14 16.52
C VAL A 68 -3.70 0.94 15.30
N SER A 69 -3.62 0.34 14.14
CA SER A 69 -4.30 0.82 12.93
C SER A 69 -5.03 -0.31 12.24
N ALA A 70 -5.93 0.06 11.34
CA ALA A 70 -6.56 -0.88 10.43
C ALA A 70 -6.03 -0.60 9.01
N GLY A 71 -5.72 -1.67 8.28
CA GLY A 71 -5.50 -1.57 6.84
C GLY A 71 -6.77 -1.16 6.11
N LEU A 72 -6.75 -1.14 4.78
CA LEU A 72 -7.95 -0.84 4.00
C LEU A 72 -9.02 -1.92 4.22
N LYS A 73 -10.28 -1.50 4.30
CA LYS A 73 -11.40 -2.37 4.67
C LYS A 73 -11.65 -3.51 3.70
N SER A 74 -11.43 -3.27 2.42
CA SER A 74 -11.55 -4.28 1.37
C SER A 74 -10.80 -3.81 0.13
N GLU A 75 -10.84 -4.65 -0.89
CA GLU A 75 -10.51 -4.28 -2.27
C GLU A 75 -11.28 -3.02 -2.72
N ALA A 76 -10.72 -2.34 -3.72
CA ALA A 76 -11.31 -1.15 -4.30
C ALA A 76 -12.66 -1.47 -4.94
N ALA A 77 -13.70 -0.72 -4.58
CA ALA A 77 -15.01 -0.73 -5.23
C ALA A 77 -14.93 -0.19 -6.67
N PHE A 78 -13.89 0.60 -6.98
CA PHE A 78 -13.60 1.08 -8.32
C PHE A 78 -12.12 1.38 -8.49
N ARG A 79 -11.61 1.15 -9.70
CA ARG A 79 -10.30 1.61 -10.14
C ARG A 79 -10.43 2.21 -11.54
N GLY A 80 -9.89 3.41 -11.74
CA GLY A 80 -10.01 4.10 -13.02
C GLY A 80 -9.16 5.36 -13.10
N GLN A 81 -9.10 5.94 -14.29
CA GLN A 81 -8.33 7.16 -14.56
C GLN A 81 -9.20 8.41 -14.44
N ILE A 82 -8.59 9.50 -14.00
CA ILE A 82 -9.24 10.80 -13.88
C ILE A 82 -9.37 11.45 -15.27
N ALA A 83 -10.58 11.89 -15.63
CA ALA A 83 -10.78 12.68 -16.85
C ALA A 83 -10.50 14.17 -16.60
N SER A 84 -10.99 14.71 -15.49
CA SER A 84 -10.77 16.11 -15.14
C SER A 84 -11.02 16.38 -13.65
N VAL A 85 -10.47 17.50 -13.17
CA VAL A 85 -10.66 18.01 -11.80
C VAL A 85 -11.07 19.47 -11.85
N ALA A 86 -12.13 19.81 -11.13
CA ALA A 86 -12.60 21.17 -10.95
C ALA A 86 -12.96 21.38 -9.48
N ASP A 87 -12.24 22.27 -8.80
CA ASP A 87 -12.33 22.48 -7.36
C ASP A 87 -12.19 21.16 -6.59
N ASN A 88 -13.23 20.78 -5.83
CA ASN A 88 -13.29 19.53 -5.07
C ASN A 88 -13.97 18.38 -5.83
N ASN A 89 -14.32 18.57 -7.11
CA ASN A 89 -15.03 17.58 -7.93
C ASN A 89 -14.07 16.89 -8.91
N LEU A 90 -13.99 15.57 -8.80
CA LEU A 90 -13.31 14.69 -9.76
C LEU A 90 -14.34 14.14 -10.75
N THR A 91 -13.99 14.13 -12.03
CA THR A 91 -14.80 13.53 -13.09
C THR A 91 -14.03 12.37 -13.73
N PHE A 92 -14.75 11.28 -13.98
CA PHE A 92 -14.27 10.09 -14.67
C PHE A 92 -14.88 9.99 -16.06
N ASP A 93 -14.14 9.35 -16.96
CA ASP A 93 -14.67 9.00 -18.28
C ASP A 93 -15.76 7.95 -18.16
N THR A 94 -16.79 8.09 -19.00
CA THR A 94 -17.86 7.09 -19.13
C THR A 94 -17.47 6.08 -20.18
N LEU A 95 -17.71 4.80 -19.91
CA LEU A 95 -17.51 3.74 -20.90
C LEU A 95 -18.79 3.51 -21.71
N PRO A 96 -18.69 3.16 -23.00
CA PRO A 96 -19.84 2.68 -23.76
C PRO A 96 -20.50 1.49 -23.06
N ASP A 97 -21.83 1.47 -22.99
CA ASP A 97 -22.56 0.34 -22.44
C ASP A 97 -22.28 -0.94 -23.26
N LEU A 98 -22.10 -2.06 -22.56
CA LEU A 98 -21.78 -3.34 -23.17
C LEU A 98 -22.89 -3.86 -24.10
N LEU A 99 -24.14 -3.50 -23.82
CA LEU A 99 -25.32 -3.89 -24.58
C LEU A 99 -25.69 -2.87 -25.67
N ASP A 100 -25.30 -1.61 -25.50
CA ASP A 100 -25.47 -0.57 -26.50
C ASP A 100 -24.32 0.46 -26.46
N PRO A 101 -23.32 0.33 -27.34
CA PRO A 101 -22.16 1.22 -27.38
C PRO A 101 -22.48 2.70 -27.67
N THR A 102 -23.74 3.03 -28.03
CA THR A 102 -24.16 4.42 -28.25
C THR A 102 -24.59 5.13 -26.96
N TYR A 103 -24.82 4.38 -25.88
CA TYR A 103 -25.15 4.94 -24.57
C TYR A 103 -23.94 4.89 -23.64
N PRO A 104 -23.50 6.03 -23.08
CA PRO A 104 -22.47 6.04 -22.05
C PRO A 104 -23.04 5.46 -20.74
N SER A 105 -22.36 4.44 -20.23
CA SER A 105 -22.62 3.87 -18.92
C SER A 105 -21.87 4.65 -17.84
N PHE A 106 -22.55 4.91 -16.72
CA PHE A 106 -21.93 5.57 -15.58
C PHE A 106 -21.09 4.57 -14.78
N PRO A 107 -19.88 4.96 -14.33
CA PRO A 107 -19.04 4.09 -13.52
C PRO A 107 -19.63 3.83 -12.12
N PHE A 108 -20.51 4.71 -11.62
CA PHE A 108 -21.05 4.61 -10.26
C PHE A 108 -22.57 4.67 -10.18
N VAL A 109 -23.09 4.06 -9.11
CA VAL A 109 -24.45 4.30 -8.62
C VAL A 109 -24.46 5.63 -7.85
N PRO A 110 -25.30 6.63 -8.24
CA PRO A 110 -25.35 7.92 -7.56
C PRO A 110 -25.63 7.82 -6.06
N GLY A 111 -24.86 8.55 -5.25
CA GLY A 111 -24.98 8.63 -3.80
C GLY A 111 -24.28 7.53 -3.00
N MET A 112 -23.91 6.42 -3.63
CA MET A 112 -23.47 5.22 -2.92
C MET A 112 -22.24 5.43 -2.01
N PHE A 113 -21.29 6.28 -2.41
CA PHE A 113 -20.01 6.43 -1.75
C PHE A 113 -19.98 7.41 -0.56
N ALA A 114 -21.11 8.07 -0.31
CA ALA A 114 -21.25 9.06 0.77
C ALA A 114 -22.44 8.76 1.69
N THR A 115 -23.02 7.56 1.61
CA THR A 115 -24.15 7.20 2.48
C THR A 115 -23.70 6.88 3.89
N THR A 116 -24.60 7.10 4.86
CA THR A 116 -24.55 6.33 6.11
C THR A 116 -25.14 4.97 5.80
N ARG A 117 -24.35 3.90 5.95
CA ARG A 117 -24.77 2.56 5.54
C ARG A 117 -25.98 2.08 6.34
N ALA A 118 -27.02 1.62 5.64
CA ALA A 118 -28.13 0.91 6.26
C ALA A 118 -27.68 -0.43 6.83
N ARG A 119 -28.34 -0.89 7.89
CA ARG A 119 -28.03 -2.16 8.57
C ARG A 119 -29.29 -2.98 8.73
N ALA A 120 -29.15 -4.29 8.60
CA ALA A 120 -30.27 -5.20 8.73
C ALA A 120 -29.83 -6.56 9.25
N THR A 121 -30.77 -7.23 9.90
CA THR A 121 -30.65 -8.58 10.45
C THR A 121 -31.58 -9.53 9.70
N ALA A 122 -31.07 -10.72 9.36
CA ALA A 122 -31.87 -11.76 8.72
C ALA A 122 -32.49 -12.69 9.78
N ASP A 123 -33.73 -13.10 9.57
CA ASP A 123 -34.38 -14.15 10.34
C ASP A 123 -34.38 -15.44 9.54
N VAL A 124 -34.04 -16.55 10.19
CA VAL A 124 -34.00 -17.88 9.58
C VAL A 124 -34.91 -18.84 10.33
N ILE A 125 -35.75 -19.55 9.59
CA ILE A 125 -36.58 -20.65 10.10
C ILE A 125 -36.46 -21.83 9.16
N ASN A 126 -36.22 -23.02 9.72
CA ASN A 126 -36.15 -24.30 8.99
C ASN A 126 -35.17 -24.29 7.79
N GLY A 127 -34.04 -23.59 7.89
CA GLY A 127 -33.03 -23.58 6.83
C GLY A 127 -33.20 -22.49 5.76
N GLU A 128 -34.20 -21.61 5.89
CA GLU A 128 -34.53 -20.56 4.92
C GLU A 128 -34.56 -19.17 5.56
N VAL A 129 -34.15 -18.14 4.81
CA VAL A 129 -34.28 -16.72 5.20
C VAL A 129 -35.71 -16.27 4.98
N ILE A 130 -36.45 -16.00 6.06
CA ILE A 130 -37.88 -15.64 6.02
C ILE A 130 -38.12 -14.13 5.92
N SER A 131 -37.31 -13.35 6.62
CA SER A 131 -37.41 -11.89 6.69
C SER A 131 -36.05 -11.26 6.90
N ILE A 132 -35.95 -9.99 6.51
CA ILE A 132 -34.80 -9.15 6.81
C ILE A 132 -35.34 -7.87 7.45
N SER A 133 -35.00 -7.67 8.71
CA SER A 133 -35.44 -6.53 9.52
C SER A 133 -34.39 -5.44 9.48
N ILE A 134 -34.79 -4.20 9.22
CA ILE A 134 -33.88 -3.05 9.18
C ILE A 134 -33.55 -2.60 10.61
N ASP A 135 -32.28 -2.66 10.98
CA ASP A 135 -31.78 -2.17 12.28
C ASP A 135 -31.47 -0.66 12.22
N SER A 136 -31.01 -0.20 11.07
CA SER A 136 -30.77 1.22 10.78
C SER A 136 -31.10 1.50 9.32
N ASN A 137 -31.95 2.50 9.09
CA ASN A 137 -32.37 2.88 7.73
C ASN A 137 -31.24 3.48 6.89
N GLY A 138 -30.11 3.83 7.50
CA GLY A 138 -29.04 4.59 6.85
C GLY A 138 -29.49 5.97 6.38
N SER A 139 -28.66 6.64 5.58
CA SER A 139 -28.99 7.94 4.99
C SER A 139 -28.18 8.19 3.71
N GLY A 140 -28.69 9.02 2.79
CA GLY A 140 -28.00 9.38 1.54
C GLY A 140 -28.27 8.46 0.35
N TYR A 141 -29.17 7.49 0.47
CA TYR A 141 -29.51 6.58 -0.63
C TYR A 141 -30.37 7.29 -1.69
N PHE A 142 -29.85 7.50 -2.90
CA PHE A 142 -30.64 8.03 -4.04
C PHE A 142 -31.19 6.95 -4.97
N LYS A 143 -30.65 5.73 -4.88
CA LYS A 143 -31.14 4.52 -5.55
C LYS A 143 -31.17 3.38 -4.53
N ALA A 144 -31.96 2.35 -4.84
CA ALA A 144 -31.97 1.12 -4.05
C ALA A 144 -30.56 0.49 -4.03
N PRO A 145 -29.98 0.23 -2.85
CA PRO A 145 -28.67 -0.42 -2.76
C PRO A 145 -28.75 -1.91 -3.08
N GLU A 146 -27.63 -2.47 -3.54
CA GLU A 146 -27.49 -3.92 -3.60
C GLU A 146 -27.50 -4.52 -2.19
N ILE A 147 -28.17 -5.67 -2.04
CA ILE A 147 -28.19 -6.45 -0.80
C ILE A 147 -27.48 -7.77 -1.07
N ARG A 148 -26.33 -7.95 -0.42
CA ARG A 148 -25.58 -9.22 -0.44
C ARG A 148 -25.86 -9.99 0.84
N ILE A 149 -26.51 -11.14 0.70
CA ILE A 149 -26.70 -12.10 1.79
C ILE A 149 -25.56 -13.10 1.71
N HIS A 150 -24.87 -13.34 2.83
CA HIS A 150 -23.79 -14.32 2.85
C HIS A 150 -24.32 -15.72 2.48
N PRO A 151 -23.50 -16.55 1.80
CA PRO A 151 -23.92 -17.88 1.36
C PRO A 151 -24.27 -18.79 2.55
N PRO A 152 -25.08 -19.83 2.33
CA PRO A 152 -25.45 -20.80 3.37
C PRO A 152 -24.23 -21.54 3.93
N ASP A 153 -24.29 -21.86 5.22
CA ASP A 153 -23.23 -22.50 6.01
C ASP A 153 -23.27 -24.03 6.00
N SER A 154 -24.42 -24.59 5.60
CA SER A 154 -24.62 -26.03 5.43
C SER A 154 -25.04 -26.36 4.00
N GLY A 155 -24.60 -27.51 3.49
CA GLY A 155 -24.89 -27.96 2.12
C GLY A 155 -23.71 -27.94 1.14
N THR A 156 -22.46 -27.94 1.62
CA THR A 156 -21.28 -28.24 0.79
C THR A 156 -21.04 -29.74 0.60
N ASP A 157 -21.71 -30.60 1.38
CA ASP A 157 -21.76 -32.04 1.15
C ASP A 157 -22.83 -32.38 0.10
N ALA A 158 -22.50 -33.28 -0.84
CA ALA A 158 -23.22 -33.61 -2.09
C ALA A 158 -24.68 -34.11 -1.97
N SER A 159 -25.34 -33.96 -0.82
CA SER A 159 -26.71 -34.42 -0.56
C SER A 159 -27.73 -33.31 -0.28
N VAL A 160 -27.33 -32.03 -0.19
CA VAL A 160 -28.25 -30.89 -0.01
C VAL A 160 -27.85 -29.77 -0.98
N ASP A 161 -28.71 -29.47 -1.96
CA ASP A 161 -28.51 -28.33 -2.86
C ASP A 161 -28.70 -27.03 -2.07
N ALA A 162 -27.59 -26.42 -1.64
CA ALA A 162 -27.61 -25.11 -1.00
C ALA A 162 -28.01 -24.04 -2.04
N VAL A 163 -28.88 -23.11 -1.64
CA VAL A 163 -29.39 -22.06 -2.53
C VAL A 163 -29.25 -20.72 -1.83
N ASP A 164 -28.64 -19.76 -2.51
CA ASP A 164 -28.47 -18.40 -1.96
C ASP A 164 -29.83 -17.69 -1.84
N ALA A 165 -30.01 -16.99 -0.72
CA ALA A 165 -31.11 -16.06 -0.54
C ALA A 165 -30.87 -14.77 -1.34
N ILE A 166 -31.94 -14.16 -1.84
CA ILE A 166 -31.91 -12.91 -2.62
C ILE A 166 -32.96 -11.96 -2.02
N ALA A 167 -32.59 -10.69 -1.88
CA ALA A 167 -33.50 -9.64 -1.41
C ALA A 167 -33.32 -8.34 -2.19
N VAL A 168 -34.33 -7.49 -2.16
CA VAL A 168 -34.32 -6.15 -2.78
C VAL A 168 -34.72 -5.08 -1.77
N ALA A 169 -34.10 -3.90 -1.88
CA ALA A 169 -34.38 -2.74 -1.03
C ALA A 169 -35.33 -1.74 -1.70
N GLU A 170 -36.15 -1.06 -0.88
CA GLU A 170 -36.89 0.13 -1.29
C GLU A 170 -36.38 1.36 -0.54
N VAL A 171 -36.21 2.47 -1.28
CA VAL A 171 -35.66 3.72 -0.77
C VAL A 171 -36.69 4.84 -0.84
N ASN A 172 -36.88 5.55 0.26
CA ASN A 172 -37.73 6.73 0.34
C ASN A 172 -37.09 7.77 1.29
N GLY A 173 -37.12 9.05 0.90
CA GLY A 173 -36.56 10.14 1.72
C GLY A 173 -35.07 9.97 2.03
N SER A 174 -34.30 9.46 1.05
CA SER A 174 -32.87 9.15 1.19
C SER A 174 -32.51 8.04 2.19
N LYS A 175 -33.47 7.18 2.54
CA LYS A 175 -33.32 6.10 3.52
C LYS A 175 -33.84 4.77 2.97
N VAL A 176 -33.26 3.65 3.40
CA VAL A 176 -33.82 2.32 3.13
C VAL A 176 -35.02 2.11 4.05
N THR A 177 -36.18 1.82 3.47
CA THR A 177 -37.46 1.72 4.19
C THR A 177 -38.03 0.31 4.24
N VAL A 178 -37.75 -0.50 3.23
CA VAL A 178 -38.21 -1.89 3.14
C VAL A 178 -37.08 -2.76 2.57
N ILE A 179 -36.94 -3.97 3.08
CA ILE A 179 -36.15 -5.04 2.46
C ILE A 179 -37.07 -6.24 2.25
N SER A 180 -37.23 -6.64 0.99
CA SER A 180 -38.11 -7.74 0.59
C SER A 180 -37.29 -8.93 0.12
N VAL A 181 -37.41 -10.07 0.79
CA VAL A 181 -36.77 -11.32 0.39
C VAL A 181 -37.51 -11.88 -0.83
N THR A 182 -36.83 -11.95 -1.98
CA THR A 182 -37.37 -12.44 -3.26
C THR A 182 -37.07 -13.92 -3.48
N ASN A 183 -35.95 -14.40 -2.93
CA ASN A 183 -35.63 -15.82 -2.81
C ASN A 183 -35.17 -16.10 -1.38
N ARG A 184 -35.81 -17.05 -0.71
CA ARG A 184 -35.55 -17.37 0.69
C ARG A 184 -34.28 -18.21 0.88
N GLY A 185 -33.76 -18.78 -0.21
CA GLY A 185 -32.59 -19.66 -0.18
C GLY A 185 -32.83 -20.95 0.61
N LYS A 186 -31.79 -21.78 0.74
CA LYS A 186 -31.78 -23.05 1.48
C LYS A 186 -30.38 -23.35 2.01
N GLY A 187 -30.30 -23.95 3.19
CA GLY A 187 -29.04 -24.40 3.80
C GLY A 187 -28.50 -23.47 4.90
N TYR A 188 -29.31 -22.54 5.38
CA TYR A 188 -28.95 -21.62 6.46
C TYR A 188 -29.23 -22.23 7.83
N SER A 189 -28.21 -22.70 8.55
CA SER A 189 -28.37 -23.22 9.92
C SER A 189 -28.47 -22.08 10.95
N TYR A 190 -27.93 -20.91 10.60
CA TYR A 190 -28.00 -19.68 11.39
C TYR A 190 -28.33 -18.48 10.51
N ALA A 191 -28.72 -17.36 11.14
CA ALA A 191 -28.98 -16.11 10.45
C ALA A 191 -27.74 -15.65 9.65
N PRO A 192 -27.82 -15.53 8.31
CA PRO A 192 -26.68 -15.08 7.52
C PRO A 192 -26.42 -13.60 7.74
N ARG A 193 -25.16 -13.20 7.54
CA ARG A 193 -24.79 -11.79 7.51
C ARG A 193 -25.38 -11.11 6.28
N VAL A 194 -26.06 -9.98 6.49
CA VAL A 194 -26.61 -9.14 5.43
C VAL A 194 -25.71 -7.92 5.24
N GLU A 195 -25.14 -7.77 4.06
CA GLU A 195 -24.39 -6.59 3.65
C GLU A 195 -25.24 -5.74 2.71
N ILE A 196 -25.42 -4.48 3.10
CA ILE A 196 -26.07 -3.49 2.25
C ILE A 196 -24.99 -2.58 1.67
N GLU A 197 -25.05 -2.37 0.36
CA GLU A 197 -24.15 -1.48 -0.37
C GLU A 197 -24.17 -0.06 0.21
N GLY A 198 -23.04 0.63 0.05
CA GLY A 198 -22.85 2.01 0.48
C GLY A 198 -21.96 2.16 1.72
N GLY A 199 -22.06 3.29 2.39
CA GLY A 199 -21.17 3.71 3.45
C GLY A 199 -20.17 4.78 2.99
N PRO A 200 -19.39 5.33 3.93
CA PRO A 200 -18.29 6.23 3.60
C PRO A 200 -17.22 5.50 2.79
N HIS A 201 -16.66 6.17 1.78
CA HIS A 201 -15.55 5.66 0.96
C HIS A 201 -14.44 6.71 0.85
N PHE A 202 -13.22 6.23 0.67
CA PHE A 202 -12.06 7.05 0.35
C PHE A 202 -11.70 6.90 -1.12
N LEU A 203 -11.29 7.99 -1.74
CA LEU A 203 -10.52 7.98 -2.97
C LEU A 203 -9.03 7.99 -2.61
N ARG A 204 -8.26 7.11 -3.25
CA ARG A 204 -6.81 6.99 -3.12
C ARG A 204 -6.13 7.22 -4.47
N LEU A 205 -5.08 8.04 -4.49
CA LEU A 205 -4.21 8.16 -5.66
C LEU A 205 -3.21 6.99 -5.70
N VAL A 206 -3.15 6.26 -6.81
CA VAL A 206 -2.23 5.12 -7.00
C VAL A 206 -1.28 5.28 -8.19
N GLU A 207 -1.30 6.45 -8.82
CA GLU A 207 -0.32 6.85 -9.83
C GLU A 207 1.08 6.98 -9.20
N GLU A 208 2.11 6.53 -9.89
CA GLU A 208 3.49 6.63 -9.39
C GLU A 208 4.02 8.07 -9.51
N ASP A 209 3.65 8.90 -8.55
CA ASP A 209 4.06 10.30 -8.46
C ASP A 209 4.31 10.72 -6.99
N PRO A 210 4.73 11.98 -6.72
CA PRO A 210 4.96 12.46 -5.36
C PRO A 210 3.74 12.45 -4.44
N ASN A 211 2.54 12.26 -4.97
CA ASN A 211 1.26 12.23 -4.26
C ASN A 211 0.65 10.82 -4.15
N GLU A 212 1.33 9.78 -4.65
CA GLU A 212 0.92 8.38 -4.52
C GLU A 212 0.59 8.03 -3.06
N GLY A 213 -0.61 7.51 -2.81
CA GLY A 213 -1.08 7.08 -1.49
C GLY A 213 -1.94 8.09 -0.73
N ARG A 214 -2.16 9.32 -1.26
CA ARG A 214 -3.06 10.28 -0.61
C ARG A 214 -4.50 9.78 -0.59
N PHE A 215 -5.15 9.89 0.57
CA PHE A 215 -6.57 9.59 0.77
C PHE A 215 -7.42 10.86 0.88
N PHE A 216 -8.57 10.84 0.22
CA PHE A 216 -9.61 11.86 0.31
C PHE A 216 -10.96 11.22 0.61
N LEU A 217 -11.65 11.71 1.65
CA LEU A 217 -13.00 11.25 1.95
C LEU A 217 -13.96 11.71 0.85
N ILE A 218 -14.78 10.79 0.33
CA ILE A 218 -15.84 11.13 -0.62
C ILE A 218 -17.04 11.67 0.16
N THR A 219 -17.46 12.90 -0.15
CA THR A 219 -18.60 13.58 0.50
C THR A 219 -19.87 13.49 -0.33
N SER A 220 -19.74 13.26 -1.63
CA SER A 220 -20.87 12.92 -2.52
C SER A 220 -20.35 12.23 -3.78
N ASN A 221 -21.19 11.45 -4.44
CA ASN A 221 -20.91 10.96 -5.78
C ASN A 221 -22.16 11.01 -6.66
N SER A 222 -21.94 11.26 -7.94
CA SER A 222 -22.92 11.11 -9.01
C SER A 222 -22.51 9.96 -9.93
N GLY A 223 -23.13 9.85 -11.12
CA GLY A 223 -22.85 8.77 -12.06
C GLY A 223 -21.37 8.65 -12.41
N ASN A 224 -20.71 9.75 -12.79
CA ASN A 224 -19.29 9.77 -13.17
C ASN A 224 -18.46 10.82 -12.39
N GLN A 225 -18.97 11.35 -11.29
CA GLN A 225 -18.25 12.32 -10.48
C GLN A 225 -18.22 11.95 -9.01
N VAL A 226 -17.16 12.35 -8.33
CA VAL A 226 -17.06 12.32 -6.87
C VAL A 226 -16.65 13.70 -6.35
N THR A 227 -17.25 14.12 -5.25
CA THR A 227 -16.84 15.31 -4.50
C THR A 227 -15.99 14.86 -3.32
N LEU A 228 -14.84 15.50 -3.14
CA LEU A 228 -13.86 15.15 -2.11
C LEU A 228 -13.90 16.15 -0.96
N ALA A 229 -13.72 15.64 0.26
CA ALA A 229 -13.43 16.49 1.42
C ALA A 229 -12.01 17.07 1.26
N ASN A 230 -11.91 18.40 1.35
CA ASN A 230 -10.65 19.12 1.23
C ASN A 230 -10.47 20.11 2.39
N PRO A 231 -10.32 19.61 3.63
CA PRO A 231 -10.26 20.46 4.83
C PRO A 231 -9.03 21.38 4.85
N LEU A 232 -7.99 21.05 4.10
CA LEU A 232 -6.75 21.84 4.00
C LEU A 232 -6.74 22.79 2.81
N ASN A 233 -7.86 22.89 2.06
CA ASN A 233 -8.00 23.75 0.89
C ASN A 233 -6.85 23.59 -0.12
N LEU A 234 -6.45 22.34 -0.37
CA LEU A 234 -5.39 21.98 -1.31
C LEU A 234 -5.86 22.23 -2.75
N ASP A 235 -4.94 22.59 -3.64
CA ASP A 235 -5.21 22.59 -5.07
C ASP A 235 -5.26 21.16 -5.60
N LEU A 236 -6.48 20.59 -5.63
CA LEU A 236 -6.68 19.22 -6.09
C LEU A 236 -6.34 19.05 -7.58
N SER A 237 -6.37 20.10 -8.39
CA SER A 237 -6.02 20.00 -9.82
C SER A 237 -4.52 19.80 -10.04
N ALA A 238 -3.69 20.26 -9.10
CA ALA A 238 -2.25 20.02 -9.10
C ALA A 238 -1.87 18.63 -8.54
N ILE A 239 -2.69 18.08 -7.65
CA ILE A 239 -2.46 16.80 -6.98
C ILE A 239 -3.03 15.62 -7.80
N LEU A 240 -4.29 15.75 -8.24
CA LEU A 240 -5.04 14.72 -8.97
C LEU A 240 -5.07 15.10 -10.44
N LYS A 241 -4.03 14.70 -11.18
CA LYS A 241 -3.88 15.07 -12.60
C LYS A 241 -4.82 14.27 -13.50
N PRO A 242 -5.23 14.79 -14.67
CA PRO A 242 -5.83 13.98 -15.71
C PRO A 242 -4.97 12.76 -16.04
N ASP A 243 -5.63 11.66 -16.39
CA ASP A 243 -5.08 10.32 -16.66
C ASP A 243 -4.45 9.59 -15.47
N ALA A 244 -4.29 10.25 -14.31
CA ALA A 244 -3.75 9.60 -13.13
C ALA A 244 -4.69 8.51 -12.60
N LEU A 245 -4.11 7.37 -12.25
CA LEU A 245 -4.86 6.21 -11.77
C LEU A 245 -5.27 6.38 -10.31
N VAL A 246 -6.55 6.16 -10.01
CA VAL A 246 -7.11 6.21 -8.64
C VAL A 246 -7.91 4.96 -8.31
N GLU A 247 -8.08 4.75 -7.02
CA GLU A 247 -8.90 3.68 -6.44
C GLU A 247 -9.91 4.25 -5.45
N ILE A 248 -11.11 3.69 -5.40
CA ILE A 248 -12.15 4.03 -4.41
C ILE A 248 -12.37 2.81 -3.51
N SER A 249 -12.17 2.97 -2.21
CA SER A 249 -12.27 1.87 -1.23
C SER A 249 -13.19 2.26 -0.07
N PRO A 250 -13.93 1.30 0.52
CA PRO A 250 -14.79 1.61 1.66
C PRO A 250 -13.97 1.99 2.90
N ALA A 251 -14.51 2.93 3.68
CA ALA A 251 -13.90 3.34 4.93
C ALA A 251 -14.30 2.41 6.09
N TRP A 252 -13.40 2.28 7.06
CA TRP A 252 -13.74 1.71 8.36
C TRP A 252 -14.55 2.72 9.17
N THR A 253 -15.45 2.19 9.98
CA THR A 253 -16.14 2.92 11.04
C THR A 253 -16.02 2.14 12.34
N LEU A 254 -16.25 2.78 13.49
CA LEU A 254 -16.23 2.08 14.78
C LEU A 254 -17.12 0.82 14.75
N GLY A 255 -18.35 0.95 14.27
CA GLY A 255 -19.28 -0.16 14.18
C GLY A 255 -18.86 -1.24 13.17
N SER A 256 -18.27 -0.87 12.02
CA SER A 256 -17.86 -1.89 11.04
C SER A 256 -16.56 -2.60 11.43
N LEU A 257 -15.65 -1.95 12.16
CA LEU A 257 -14.37 -2.55 12.59
C LEU A 257 -14.49 -3.37 13.88
N PHE A 258 -15.24 -2.85 14.87
CA PHE A 258 -15.35 -3.44 16.21
C PHE A 258 -16.69 -4.09 16.49
N GLY A 259 -17.64 -4.03 15.57
CA GLY A 259 -19.00 -4.56 15.73
C GLY A 259 -20.00 -3.46 16.08
N TYR A 260 -21.25 -3.64 15.64
CA TYR A 260 -22.33 -2.68 15.91
C TYR A 260 -23.11 -3.00 17.19
N VAL A 261 -23.34 -4.28 17.47
CA VAL A 261 -24.12 -4.77 18.62
C VAL A 261 -23.63 -6.17 19.03
N PRO A 262 -23.85 -6.63 20.27
CA PRO A 262 -23.55 -8.00 20.67
C PRO A 262 -24.35 -9.03 19.85
N PRO A 263 -23.79 -10.22 19.54
CA PRO A 263 -22.49 -10.74 19.96
C PRO A 263 -21.32 -10.35 19.02
N SER A 264 -21.55 -9.48 18.02
CA SER A 264 -20.52 -9.10 17.05
C SER A 264 -19.44 -8.15 17.58
N LEU A 265 -19.62 -7.64 18.81
CA LEU A 265 -18.66 -6.73 19.44
C LEU A 265 -17.35 -7.45 19.76
N LYS A 266 -16.24 -6.81 19.39
CA LYS A 266 -14.88 -7.27 19.69
C LYS A 266 -14.32 -6.74 21.01
N LEU A 267 -14.90 -5.66 21.53
CA LEU A 267 -14.48 -4.97 22.75
C LEU A 267 -15.58 -5.04 23.79
N LYS A 268 -15.20 -5.05 25.07
CA LYS A 268 -16.17 -5.18 26.17
C LYS A 268 -17.02 -3.91 26.30
N GLU A 269 -18.34 -4.10 26.30
CA GLU A 269 -19.32 -3.07 26.55
C GLU A 269 -19.45 -2.69 28.04
N GLY A 270 -20.05 -1.53 28.30
CA GLY A 270 -20.24 -1.02 29.66
C GLY A 270 -20.57 0.46 29.67
N ASN A 271 -20.28 1.16 30.77
CA ASN A 271 -20.39 2.62 30.80
C ASN A 271 -19.03 3.29 30.47
N ALA A 272 -18.97 4.61 30.54
CA ALA A 272 -17.78 5.42 30.23
C ALA A 272 -16.53 5.18 31.11
N THR A 273 -16.63 4.31 32.13
CA THR A 273 -15.52 3.90 32.99
C THR A 273 -15.24 2.39 32.96
N THR A 274 -16.25 1.56 32.70
CA THR A 274 -16.11 0.09 32.74
C THR A 274 -15.92 -0.54 31.36
N ALA A 275 -16.37 0.15 30.30
CA ALA A 275 -16.21 -0.33 28.93
C ALA A 275 -14.76 -0.19 28.47
N ASP A 276 -14.38 -1.01 27.49
CA ASP A 276 -13.16 -0.75 26.74
C ASP A 276 -13.36 0.48 25.85
N HIS A 277 -12.29 1.27 25.68
CA HIS A 277 -12.35 2.51 24.92
C HIS A 277 -11.54 2.43 23.63
N VAL A 278 -12.06 3.10 22.60
CA VAL A 278 -11.35 3.41 21.36
C VAL A 278 -11.18 4.93 21.29
N TYR A 279 -9.93 5.39 21.23
CA TYR A 279 -9.62 6.80 21.07
C TYR A 279 -9.31 7.09 19.61
N LEU A 280 -10.10 7.96 19.00
CA LEU A 280 -9.88 8.43 17.63
C LEU A 280 -9.40 9.88 17.68
N GLY A 281 -8.47 10.25 16.80
CA GLY A 281 -8.07 11.65 16.64
C GLY A 281 -9.25 12.50 16.17
N GLU A 282 -9.39 13.70 16.72
CA GLU A 282 -10.30 14.69 16.14
C GLU A 282 -9.64 15.38 14.95
N SER A 283 -10.41 15.59 13.88
CA SER A 283 -9.88 16.19 12.65
C SER A 283 -9.20 17.53 12.94
N ASN A 284 -7.93 17.62 12.56
CA ASN A 284 -7.06 18.78 12.78
C ASN A 284 -6.81 19.12 14.27
N SER A 285 -6.82 18.13 15.16
CA SER A 285 -6.55 18.33 16.59
C SER A 285 -5.70 17.20 17.19
N THR A 286 -4.90 17.55 18.19
CA THR A 286 -4.27 16.59 19.12
C THR A 286 -5.21 15.83 20.02
N VAL A 287 -6.47 16.25 20.09
CA VAL A 287 -7.41 15.68 21.05
C VAL A 287 -7.86 14.32 20.53
N TYR A 288 -7.48 13.30 21.31
CA TYR A 288 -7.96 11.95 21.13
C TYR A 288 -9.28 11.77 21.87
N GLN A 289 -10.37 11.66 21.10
CA GLN A 289 -11.70 11.50 21.64
C GLN A 289 -12.00 10.04 21.96
N ALA A 290 -12.29 9.78 23.23
CA ALA A 290 -12.70 8.46 23.69
C ALA A 290 -14.11 8.11 23.22
N HIS A 291 -14.24 6.90 22.69
CA HIS A 291 -15.49 6.25 22.33
C HIS A 291 -15.60 4.91 23.06
N TYR A 292 -16.81 4.52 23.43
CA TYR A 292 -17.08 3.26 24.11
C TYR A 292 -18.44 2.70 23.70
N HIS A 293 -18.63 1.40 23.84
CA HIS A 293 -19.90 0.76 23.53
C HIS A 293 -20.74 0.57 24.80
N ASP A 294 -22.00 1.02 24.80
CA ASP A 294 -22.86 0.98 25.99
C ASP A 294 -23.73 -0.28 26.13
N GLY A 295 -23.54 -1.22 25.20
CA GLY A 295 -24.35 -2.44 25.05
C GLY A 295 -25.43 -2.30 23.98
N THR A 296 -25.77 -1.07 23.58
CA THR A 296 -26.73 -0.78 22.51
C THR A 296 -26.11 -0.09 21.31
N THR A 297 -25.20 0.87 21.54
CA THR A 297 -24.53 1.61 20.47
C THR A 297 -23.18 2.17 20.93
N TRP A 298 -22.36 2.61 19.97
CA TRP A 298 -21.16 3.38 20.24
C TRP A 298 -21.50 4.79 20.71
N ARG A 299 -20.84 5.24 21.76
CA ARG A 299 -21.01 6.56 22.38
C ARG A 299 -19.71 7.32 22.37
N ARG A 300 -19.80 8.63 22.15
CA ARG A 300 -18.71 9.58 22.42
C ARG A 300 -18.70 9.94 23.92
N LYS A 301 -17.56 9.76 24.59
CA LYS A 301 -17.42 10.15 26.01
C LYS A 301 -17.63 11.66 26.16
N GLY A 302 -18.57 12.05 27.02
CA GLY A 302 -18.99 13.45 27.21
C GLY A 302 -20.20 13.88 26.36
N ALA A 303 -20.62 13.08 25.37
CA ALA A 303 -21.78 13.35 24.52
C ALA A 303 -22.68 12.10 24.43
N LEU A 304 -23.29 11.74 25.57
CA LEU A 304 -23.98 10.46 25.77
C LEU A 304 -25.19 10.23 24.85
N GLY A 305 -25.76 11.26 24.21
CA GLY A 305 -26.95 11.13 23.36
C GLY A 305 -26.68 10.83 21.88
N VAL A 306 -25.42 10.84 21.45
CA VAL A 306 -25.05 10.73 20.03
C VAL A 306 -24.56 9.31 19.73
N ASP A 307 -25.16 8.67 18.73
CA ASP A 307 -24.65 7.43 18.14
C ASP A 307 -23.36 7.73 17.36
N ALA A 308 -22.27 7.09 17.78
CA ALA A 308 -20.95 7.24 17.20
C ALA A 308 -20.52 6.04 16.34
N SER A 309 -21.43 5.11 16.02
CA SER A 309 -21.11 3.87 15.30
C SER A 309 -20.56 4.13 13.90
N ASP A 310 -20.94 5.26 13.31
CA ASP A 310 -20.52 5.68 11.97
C ASP A 310 -19.32 6.65 12.00
N SER A 311 -18.67 6.83 13.16
CA SER A 311 -17.39 7.54 13.25
C SER A 311 -16.34 6.84 12.38
N ILE A 312 -15.78 7.58 11.43
CA ILE A 312 -14.84 7.09 10.42
C ILE A 312 -13.46 6.89 11.04
N ILE A 313 -12.78 5.82 10.64
CA ILE A 313 -11.37 5.57 10.95
C ILE A 313 -10.59 5.74 9.66
N TYR A 314 -9.67 6.69 9.65
CA TYR A 314 -8.84 7.01 8.49
C TYR A 314 -7.69 5.98 8.33
N PRO A 315 -7.37 5.52 7.11
CA PRO A 315 -6.31 4.53 6.87
C PRO A 315 -4.90 5.06 7.17
N ASP A 316 -4.72 6.38 7.14
CA ASP A 316 -3.49 7.10 7.45
C ASP A 316 -3.39 7.54 8.92
N GLU A 317 -4.36 7.16 9.77
CA GLU A 317 -4.40 7.49 11.19
C GLU A 317 -4.34 6.23 12.06
N ALA A 318 -3.67 6.34 13.21
CA ALA A 318 -3.76 5.32 14.24
C ALA A 318 -4.90 5.64 15.22
N PHE A 319 -5.34 4.62 15.94
CA PHE A 319 -6.23 4.77 17.08
C PHE A 319 -5.64 4.07 18.30
N ILE A 320 -6.06 4.51 19.49
CA ILE A 320 -5.61 3.94 20.76
C ILE A 320 -6.72 3.07 21.31
N LEU A 321 -6.39 1.82 21.62
CA LEU A 321 -7.24 0.93 22.39
C LEU A 321 -6.87 1.01 23.85
N ALA A 322 -7.88 1.15 24.72
CA ALA A 322 -7.71 1.05 26.16
C ALA A 322 -8.59 -0.06 26.72
N HIS A 323 -7.95 -1.13 27.15
CA HIS A 323 -8.60 -2.27 27.77
C HIS A 323 -8.69 -2.06 29.27
N HIS A 324 -9.92 -1.97 29.79
CA HIS A 324 -10.21 -1.67 31.20
C HIS A 324 -10.50 -2.93 32.02
N ASN A 325 -10.33 -4.10 31.40
CA ASN A 325 -10.96 -5.32 31.87
C ASN A 325 -9.98 -6.49 31.94
N THR A 326 -10.44 -7.58 32.55
CA THR A 326 -9.77 -8.88 32.52
C THR A 326 -10.77 -9.92 32.02
N PRO A 327 -10.33 -11.01 31.36
CA PRO A 327 -8.95 -11.35 30.97
C PRO A 327 -8.45 -10.56 29.75
N ALA A 328 -7.20 -10.79 29.34
CA ALA A 328 -6.65 -10.30 28.07
C ALA A 328 -7.53 -10.71 26.87
N VAL A 329 -7.51 -9.89 25.81
CA VAL A 329 -8.30 -10.08 24.59
C VAL A 329 -7.39 -10.11 23.37
N ASP A 330 -7.59 -11.11 22.50
CA ASP A 330 -6.96 -11.18 21.19
C ASP A 330 -7.91 -10.64 20.12
N LEU A 331 -7.48 -9.60 19.43
CA LEU A 331 -8.21 -9.00 18.33
C LEU A 331 -7.57 -9.41 17.00
N VAL A 332 -8.41 -9.70 16.01
CA VAL A 332 -7.97 -9.90 14.62
C VAL A 332 -8.63 -8.85 13.76
N PHE A 333 -7.79 -8.11 13.05
CA PHE A 333 -8.21 -7.16 12.02
C PHE A 333 -7.81 -7.73 10.66
N GLU A 334 -8.81 -7.93 9.80
CA GLU A 334 -8.61 -8.30 8.41
C GLU A 334 -8.61 -7.04 7.57
N GLY A 335 -7.72 -6.96 6.59
CA GLY A 335 -7.66 -5.82 5.69
C GLY A 335 -6.62 -6.00 4.60
N VAL A 336 -6.65 -5.08 3.65
CA VAL A 336 -5.63 -5.01 2.59
C VAL A 336 -4.43 -4.23 3.12
N ALA A 337 -3.24 -4.83 2.97
CA ALA A 337 -1.99 -4.18 3.36
C ALA A 337 -1.70 -3.00 2.44
N LEU A 338 -1.18 -1.90 2.99
CA LEU A 338 -0.73 -0.76 2.19
C LEU A 338 0.57 -1.14 1.45
N THR A 339 0.44 -1.41 0.15
CA THR A 339 1.55 -1.80 -0.75
C THR A 339 2.23 -0.63 -1.46
N VAL A 340 1.67 0.57 -1.33
CA VAL A 340 2.19 1.82 -1.91
C VAL A 340 2.62 2.77 -0.78
N ASN A 341 3.08 3.96 -1.14
CA ASN A 341 3.41 5.01 -0.18
C ASN A 341 2.17 5.45 0.63
N SER A 342 2.40 6.12 1.75
CA SER A 342 1.33 6.69 2.58
C SER A 342 1.64 8.15 2.92
N PHE A 343 0.73 8.80 3.64
CA PHE A 343 0.93 10.14 4.17
C PHE A 343 0.69 10.17 5.67
N ALA A 344 1.39 11.06 6.37
CA ALA A 344 1.07 11.43 7.73
C ALA A 344 0.60 12.88 7.79
N TYR A 345 -0.30 13.14 8.73
CA TYR A 345 -0.69 14.49 9.08
C TYR A 345 0.43 15.16 9.87
N LEU A 346 0.80 16.37 9.48
CA LEU A 346 1.72 17.22 10.21
C LEU A 346 0.90 18.31 10.89
N PRO A 347 0.86 18.34 12.24
CA PRO A 347 -0.01 19.24 12.96
C PRO A 347 0.54 20.68 12.99
N ASP A 348 -0.27 21.60 13.52
CA ASP A 348 0.10 23.02 13.71
C ASP A 348 1.20 23.17 14.79
N PHE A 349 1.77 24.36 14.93
CA PHE A 349 2.78 24.64 15.95
C PHE A 349 2.31 24.25 17.36
N ASN A 350 3.21 23.57 18.10
CA ASN A 350 3.01 23.11 19.47
C ASN A 350 1.88 22.09 19.63
N ASP A 351 1.64 21.33 18.56
CA ASP A 351 0.64 20.28 18.50
C ASP A 351 1.30 18.95 18.10
N THR A 352 0.56 17.84 18.28
CA THR A 352 1.05 16.47 18.07
C THR A 352 0.10 15.65 17.20
N PHE A 353 0.64 14.64 16.53
CA PHE A 353 -0.14 13.70 15.73
C PHE A 353 0.35 12.30 16.00
N LEU A 354 -0.54 11.44 16.47
CA LEU A 354 -0.25 10.04 16.68
C LEU A 354 -0.65 9.25 15.45
N MET A 355 0.30 8.48 14.95
CA MET A 355 0.12 7.50 13.90
C MET A 355 0.77 6.18 14.34
N ASN A 356 0.80 5.22 13.44
CA ASN A 356 1.56 3.99 13.58
C ASN A 356 2.47 3.84 12.37
N ASN A 357 3.44 2.93 12.41
CA ASN A 357 4.06 2.45 11.18
C ASN A 357 2.97 1.76 10.32
N PRO A 358 2.55 2.36 9.18
CA PRO A 358 1.41 1.91 8.39
C PRO A 358 1.74 0.65 7.57
N PHE A 359 3.01 0.25 7.55
CA PHE A 359 3.48 -0.91 6.79
C PHE A 359 3.55 -2.15 7.67
N GLY A 360 3.28 -3.31 7.05
CA GLY A 360 3.40 -4.63 7.70
C GLY A 360 4.85 -5.09 7.93
N ALA A 361 5.84 -4.19 7.78
CA ALA A 361 7.26 -4.46 7.94
C ALA A 361 7.94 -3.34 8.72
N ASP A 362 9.05 -3.66 9.36
CA ASP A 362 9.90 -2.67 10.03
C ASP A 362 10.42 -1.67 8.98
N MET A 363 10.40 -0.38 9.32
CA MET A 363 10.99 0.67 8.50
C MET A 363 12.16 1.33 9.23
N MET A 364 13.07 1.97 8.50
CA MET A 364 14.11 2.79 9.12
C MET A 364 13.52 4.14 9.53
N LEU A 365 13.96 4.71 10.66
CA LEU A 365 13.56 6.07 11.05
C LEU A 365 13.87 7.10 9.96
N SER A 366 14.97 6.92 9.21
CA SER A 366 15.32 7.80 8.08
C SER A 366 14.34 7.74 6.91
N ASP A 367 13.56 6.67 6.79
CA ASP A 367 12.57 6.51 5.73
C ASP A 367 11.20 7.10 6.14
N LEU A 368 11.03 7.43 7.43
CA LEU A 368 9.80 8.00 7.95
C LEU A 368 9.55 9.41 7.39
N ILE A 369 10.61 10.22 7.33
CA ILE A 369 10.54 11.59 6.79
C ILE A 369 11.65 11.74 5.76
N ALA A 370 11.25 11.73 4.49
CA ALA A 370 12.18 11.92 3.38
C ALA A 370 12.84 13.30 3.42
N ALA A 371 14.08 13.40 2.94
CA ALA A 371 14.88 14.63 2.98
C ALA A 371 14.18 15.82 2.30
N GLU A 372 13.46 15.58 1.19
CA GLU A 372 12.67 16.58 0.47
C GLU A 372 11.62 17.30 1.35
N ASN A 373 11.19 16.65 2.43
CA ASN A 373 10.22 17.16 3.38
C ASN A 373 10.86 17.78 4.63
N ILE A 374 12.19 17.90 4.69
CA ILE A 374 12.92 18.47 5.83
C ILE A 374 13.40 19.88 5.48
N THR A 375 13.26 20.81 6.42
CA THR A 375 13.72 22.18 6.28
C THR A 375 14.43 22.70 7.52
N THR A 376 15.28 23.70 7.34
CA THR A 376 15.79 24.56 8.43
C THR A 376 15.34 26.01 8.22
N ASP A 377 14.51 26.27 7.21
CA ASP A 377 13.98 27.60 6.89
C ASP A 377 12.60 27.77 7.54
N LEU A 378 12.48 28.77 8.41
CA LEU A 378 11.25 29.10 9.12
C LEU A 378 10.11 29.60 8.20
N ASN A 379 10.40 29.88 6.92
CA ASN A 379 9.39 30.26 5.94
C ASN A 379 8.74 29.04 5.24
N GLU A 380 9.35 27.86 5.30
CA GLU A 380 8.81 26.62 4.71
C GLU A 380 7.86 25.93 5.71
N THR A 381 6.71 26.56 5.93
CA THR A 381 5.78 26.23 7.03
C THR A 381 5.14 24.84 6.96
N ASP A 382 5.21 24.18 5.80
CA ASP A 382 4.59 22.88 5.50
C ASP A 382 5.59 21.69 5.57
N LYS A 383 6.88 21.95 5.83
CA LYS A 383 7.93 20.93 5.92
C LYS A 383 8.38 20.65 7.34
N TRP A 384 8.86 19.45 7.60
CA TRP A 384 9.44 19.02 8.87
C TRP A 384 10.64 19.90 9.28
N TYR A 385 10.56 20.56 10.43
CA TYR A 385 11.60 21.46 10.89
C TYR A 385 12.73 20.71 11.57
N ALA A 386 13.92 20.86 11.02
CA ALA A 386 15.15 20.35 11.58
C ALA A 386 15.93 21.47 12.26
N HIS A 387 16.54 21.14 13.40
CA HIS A 387 17.39 22.05 14.16
C HIS A 387 18.40 21.27 15.00
N SER A 388 19.50 21.92 15.35
CA SER A 388 20.57 21.29 16.14
C SER A 388 20.13 20.93 17.58
N SER A 389 19.15 21.65 18.13
CA SER A 389 18.53 21.40 19.44
C SER A 389 17.19 20.69 19.27
N ASP A 390 16.92 19.72 20.15
CA ASP A 390 15.69 18.94 20.17
C ASP A 390 14.47 19.73 20.62
N GLU A 391 14.66 20.80 21.39
CA GLU A 391 13.57 21.67 21.84
C GLU A 391 13.02 22.57 20.74
N GLU A 392 13.83 22.88 19.73
CA GLU A 392 13.43 23.69 18.57
C GLU A 392 13.03 22.83 17.37
N ALA A 393 13.74 21.72 17.14
CA ALA A 393 13.43 20.80 16.05
C ALA A 393 12.08 20.11 16.28
N ASP A 394 11.38 19.77 15.21
CA ASP A 394 10.25 18.85 15.33
C ASP A 394 10.73 17.47 15.82
N ASN A 395 9.89 16.80 16.59
CA ASN A 395 10.25 15.54 17.22
C ASN A 395 9.41 14.37 16.73
N VAL A 396 10.06 13.22 16.54
CA VAL A 396 9.42 11.93 16.35
C VAL A 396 9.63 11.12 17.62
N GLU A 397 8.55 10.71 18.26
CA GLU A 397 8.61 9.74 19.36
C GLU A 397 8.13 8.37 18.87
N ILE A 398 8.90 7.32 19.15
CA ILE A 398 8.55 5.95 18.79
C ILE A 398 8.22 5.18 20.06
N LEU A 399 7.04 4.57 20.09
CA LEU A 399 6.63 3.66 21.14
C LEU A 399 7.12 2.24 20.84
N HIS A 400 8.03 1.75 21.68
CA HIS A 400 8.49 0.37 21.61
C HIS A 400 8.49 -0.27 23.00
N ASN A 401 7.78 -1.40 23.14
CA ASN A 401 7.64 -2.14 24.40
C ASN A 401 7.18 -1.27 25.60
N GLY A 402 6.26 -0.34 25.35
CA GLY A 402 5.72 0.55 26.39
C GLY A 402 6.62 1.74 26.74
N VAL A 403 7.75 1.92 26.05
CA VAL A 403 8.68 3.03 26.26
C VAL A 403 8.68 3.95 25.04
N TRP A 404 8.43 5.23 25.27
CA TRP A 404 8.58 6.27 24.26
C TRP A 404 10.05 6.70 24.18
N THR A 405 10.57 6.75 22.95
CA THR A 405 11.91 7.25 22.66
C THR A 405 11.83 8.40 21.67
N THR A 406 12.39 9.56 22.04
CA THR A 406 12.33 10.80 21.25
C THR A 406 13.54 10.95 20.33
N TYR A 407 13.26 11.30 19.09
CA TYR A 407 14.22 11.56 18.03
C TYR A 407 13.95 12.92 17.37
N TRP A 408 14.98 13.53 16.82
CA TRP A 408 14.86 14.74 15.99
C TRP A 408 15.90 14.70 14.86
N HIS A 409 15.73 15.58 13.89
CA HIS A 409 16.65 15.72 12.77
C HIS A 409 17.40 17.05 12.87
N ASP A 410 18.72 17.04 12.66
CA ASP A 410 19.58 18.22 12.86
C ASP A 410 19.79 19.08 11.60
N GLY A 411 19.26 18.65 10.46
CA GLY A 411 19.31 19.35 9.17
C GLY A 411 20.41 18.84 8.24
N THR A 412 21.24 17.90 8.69
CA THR A 412 22.25 17.26 7.83
C THR A 412 21.59 16.63 6.61
N ASN A 413 22.09 16.94 5.40
CA ASN A 413 21.63 16.35 4.14
C ASN A 413 20.12 16.56 3.84
N LYS A 414 19.50 17.64 4.36
CA LYS A 414 18.12 18.02 4.02
C LYS A 414 17.90 18.34 2.53
N ASP A 415 18.95 18.75 1.82
CA ASP A 415 18.86 19.16 0.40
C ASP A 415 19.00 17.98 -0.58
N VAL A 416 18.97 16.74 -0.07
CA VAL A 416 19.00 15.53 -0.89
C VAL A 416 17.71 15.46 -1.71
N THR A 417 17.86 15.49 -3.02
CA THR A 417 16.75 15.42 -4.00
C THR A 417 16.67 14.07 -4.69
N GLU A 418 17.81 13.37 -4.80
CA GLU A 418 17.88 12.00 -5.29
C GLU A 418 18.67 11.17 -4.28
N PRO A 419 18.04 10.21 -3.58
CA PRO A 419 18.75 9.32 -2.70
C PRO A 419 19.76 8.47 -3.46
N ALA A 420 20.96 8.31 -2.89
CA ALA A 420 21.97 7.42 -3.41
C ALA A 420 21.51 5.95 -3.32
N GLN A 421 21.86 5.15 -4.31
CA GLN A 421 21.55 3.73 -4.37
C GLN A 421 22.83 2.93 -4.59
N ALA A 422 22.89 1.73 -4.02
CA ALA A 422 23.97 0.80 -4.25
C ALA A 422 23.46 -0.64 -4.20
N THR A 423 24.20 -1.54 -4.82
CA THR A 423 23.95 -2.98 -4.78
C THR A 423 25.09 -3.66 -4.06
N ALA A 424 24.78 -4.71 -3.31
CA ALA A 424 25.76 -5.62 -2.76
C ALA A 424 25.61 -7.01 -3.38
N LYS A 425 26.68 -7.79 -3.36
CA LYS A 425 26.68 -9.23 -3.63
C LYS A 425 26.96 -10.01 -2.33
N PRO A 426 26.85 -11.34 -2.31
CA PRO A 426 27.23 -12.13 -1.13
C PRO A 426 28.65 -11.82 -0.65
N GLY A 427 28.82 -11.86 0.68
CA GLY A 427 30.05 -11.51 1.37
C GLY A 427 31.21 -12.41 0.96
N SER A 428 32.32 -11.80 0.56
CA SER A 428 33.54 -12.52 0.16
C SER A 428 34.59 -12.64 1.26
N GLY A 429 34.34 -12.02 2.42
CA GLY A 429 35.22 -12.06 3.57
C GLY A 429 35.08 -13.35 4.38
N ILE A 430 35.90 -13.46 5.43
CA ILE A 430 35.87 -14.60 6.35
C ILE A 430 34.48 -14.70 6.98
N ALA A 431 33.93 -15.92 7.07
CA ALA A 431 32.60 -16.20 7.59
C ALA A 431 31.45 -15.45 6.89
N GLY A 432 31.62 -15.13 5.59
CA GLY A 432 30.60 -14.42 4.81
C GLY A 432 30.46 -12.95 5.21
N SER A 433 31.51 -12.34 5.77
CA SER A 433 31.57 -10.89 5.99
C SER A 433 31.63 -10.13 4.67
N LEU A 434 31.02 -8.95 4.62
CA LEU A 434 31.12 -8.04 3.48
C LEU A 434 32.52 -7.40 3.45
N THR A 435 33.00 -7.19 2.23
CA THR A 435 34.21 -6.41 1.96
C THR A 435 33.89 -5.26 1.02
N SER A 436 34.79 -4.28 0.88
CA SER A 436 34.61 -3.17 -0.07
C SER A 436 34.45 -3.62 -1.53
N LYS A 437 34.83 -4.85 -1.85
CA LYS A 437 34.71 -5.47 -3.17
C LYS A 437 33.32 -6.04 -3.44
N ASP A 438 32.48 -6.11 -2.42
CA ASP A 438 31.14 -6.70 -2.48
C ASP A 438 30.04 -5.64 -2.63
N ILE A 439 30.42 -4.36 -2.79
CA ILE A 439 29.51 -3.21 -2.88
C ILE A 439 29.81 -2.45 -4.16
N SER A 440 28.77 -2.00 -4.87
CA SER A 440 28.91 -1.21 -6.08
C SER A 440 27.76 -0.22 -6.25
N LEU A 441 28.10 1.01 -6.63
CA LEU A 441 27.19 2.07 -7.07
C LEU A 441 27.55 2.57 -8.48
N ALA A 442 28.30 1.77 -9.24
CA ALA A 442 28.78 2.13 -10.56
C ALA A 442 27.62 2.17 -11.59
N SER A 443 27.77 3.03 -12.58
CA SER A 443 26.86 3.15 -13.71
C SER A 443 27.58 3.62 -14.96
N GLY A 444 26.97 3.44 -16.13
CA GLY A 444 27.50 3.96 -17.38
C GLY A 444 26.67 3.61 -18.60
N SER A 445 27.11 4.10 -19.76
CA SER A 445 26.48 3.84 -21.05
C SER A 445 26.87 2.46 -21.60
N ILE A 446 25.91 1.81 -22.25
CA ILE A 446 26.12 0.55 -22.97
C ILE A 446 26.69 0.87 -24.36
N ALA A 447 27.78 0.22 -24.72
CA ALA A 447 28.41 0.37 -26.03
C ALA A 447 27.86 -0.66 -27.04
N MET A 448 27.60 -1.89 -26.58
CA MET A 448 27.07 -2.97 -27.40
C MET A 448 26.30 -3.97 -26.54
N MET A 449 25.33 -4.66 -27.15
CA MET A 449 24.62 -5.78 -26.54
C MET A 449 24.43 -6.90 -27.57
N THR A 450 24.67 -8.14 -27.19
CA THR A 450 24.47 -9.30 -28.08
C THR A 450 23.00 -9.72 -28.14
N ASN A 451 22.63 -10.42 -29.23
CA ASN A 451 21.28 -10.98 -29.42
C ASN A 451 21.31 -12.53 -29.47
N PRO A 452 21.63 -13.21 -28.35
CA PRO A 452 21.82 -14.65 -28.34
C PRO A 452 20.49 -15.44 -28.38
N TYR A 453 20.58 -16.75 -28.63
CA TYR A 453 19.43 -17.66 -28.60
C TYR A 453 18.95 -17.97 -27.18
N VAL A 454 17.77 -18.58 -27.07
CA VAL A 454 17.27 -19.10 -25.79
C VAL A 454 18.27 -20.11 -25.21
N GLY A 455 18.59 -19.99 -23.92
CA GLY A 455 19.60 -20.79 -23.23
C GLY A 455 21.01 -20.19 -23.25
N GLN A 456 21.23 -19.06 -23.94
CA GLN A 456 22.47 -18.29 -23.90
C GLN A 456 22.21 -16.89 -23.31
N ASN A 457 23.20 -16.37 -22.58
CA ASN A 457 23.08 -15.08 -21.90
C ASN A 457 23.44 -13.91 -22.82
N VAL A 458 22.66 -12.84 -22.74
CA VAL A 458 22.99 -11.54 -23.33
C VAL A 458 24.29 -11.03 -22.71
N VAL A 459 25.25 -10.69 -23.57
CA VAL A 459 26.50 -10.03 -23.18
C VAL A 459 26.31 -8.54 -23.38
N VAL A 460 26.55 -7.77 -22.32
CA VAL A 460 26.58 -6.31 -22.35
C VAL A 460 28.03 -5.87 -22.39
N THR A 461 28.37 -4.99 -23.32
CA THR A 461 29.68 -4.32 -23.39
C THR A 461 29.51 -2.87 -22.96
N THR A 462 30.31 -2.43 -21.99
CA THR A 462 30.26 -1.08 -21.43
C THR A 462 31.21 -0.15 -22.16
N SER A 463 30.89 1.15 -22.16
CA SER A 463 31.73 2.16 -22.84
C SER A 463 33.04 2.44 -22.10
N VAL A 464 33.11 2.13 -20.81
CA VAL A 464 34.26 2.36 -19.91
C VAL A 464 34.46 1.17 -18.97
N PRO A 465 35.65 1.00 -18.37
CA PRO A 465 35.89 0.00 -17.33
C PRO A 465 34.88 0.13 -16.18
N HIS A 466 34.20 -0.96 -15.83
CA HIS A 466 33.08 -0.90 -14.89
C HIS A 466 33.42 -1.36 -13.45
N GLY A 467 34.54 -2.05 -13.23
CA GLY A 467 34.98 -2.51 -11.89
C GLY A 467 34.13 -3.61 -11.23
N LEU A 468 32.99 -3.98 -11.84
CA LEU A 468 32.09 -5.05 -11.41
C LEU A 468 32.74 -6.44 -11.32
N ARG A 469 32.03 -7.37 -10.67
CA ARG A 469 32.39 -8.77 -10.45
C ARG A 469 31.16 -9.66 -10.56
N ASN A 470 31.36 -10.97 -10.71
CA ASN A 470 30.26 -11.92 -10.73
C ASN A 470 29.39 -11.79 -9.45
N GLY A 471 28.08 -11.90 -9.62
CA GLY A 471 27.09 -11.94 -8.54
C GLY A 471 26.43 -10.61 -8.17
N PHE A 472 26.82 -9.48 -8.77
CA PHE A 472 26.08 -8.23 -8.62
C PHE A 472 24.76 -8.27 -9.40
N LEU A 473 23.72 -7.64 -8.85
CA LEU A 473 22.53 -7.28 -9.61
C LEU A 473 22.81 -5.98 -10.38
N VAL A 474 22.59 -5.99 -11.70
CA VAL A 474 22.70 -4.81 -12.57
C VAL A 474 21.34 -4.51 -13.17
N ARG A 475 20.94 -3.23 -13.11
CA ARG A 475 19.77 -2.72 -13.82
C ARG A 475 20.20 -2.22 -15.20
N ILE A 476 19.51 -2.70 -16.22
CA ILE A 476 19.62 -2.26 -17.61
C ILE A 476 18.39 -1.41 -17.93
N SER A 477 18.59 -0.22 -18.48
CA SER A 477 17.50 0.72 -18.76
C SER A 477 17.67 1.39 -20.12
N GLY A 478 16.56 1.73 -20.77
CA GLY A 478 16.54 2.53 -22.00
C GLY A 478 17.12 1.85 -23.25
N VAL A 479 17.34 0.54 -23.22
CA VAL A 479 17.88 -0.20 -24.37
C VAL A 479 16.79 -0.39 -25.41
N LEU A 480 17.05 0.06 -26.63
CA LEU A 480 16.21 -0.16 -27.78
C LEU A 480 16.89 -1.14 -28.74
N GLY A 481 16.08 -1.89 -29.47
CA GLY A 481 16.58 -2.78 -30.50
C GLY A 481 15.57 -3.05 -31.60
N ARG A 482 16.05 -3.57 -32.72
CA ARG A 482 15.22 -4.02 -33.84
C ARG A 482 14.80 -5.46 -33.57
N LYS A 483 13.49 -5.69 -33.48
CA LYS A 483 12.90 -6.99 -33.15
C LYS A 483 13.43 -8.07 -34.09
N THR A 484 13.82 -9.22 -33.55
CA THR A 484 14.22 -10.39 -34.33
C THR A 484 13.31 -11.58 -34.09
N ASP A 485 13.26 -12.47 -35.06
CA ASP A 485 12.67 -13.80 -34.90
C ASP A 485 13.56 -14.73 -34.04
N SER A 486 13.18 -16.01 -33.98
CA SER A 486 13.89 -17.09 -33.29
C SER A 486 14.61 -18.06 -34.23
N THR A 487 14.71 -17.76 -35.54
CA THR A 487 15.35 -18.66 -36.51
C THR A 487 16.87 -18.63 -36.39
N SER A 488 17.55 -19.60 -37.01
CA SER A 488 19.02 -19.64 -37.07
C SER A 488 19.50 -19.51 -38.52
N PRO A 489 20.12 -18.37 -38.92
CA PRO A 489 20.37 -17.16 -38.13
C PRO A 489 19.08 -16.37 -37.83
N LYS A 490 19.13 -15.51 -36.81
CA LYS A 490 18.04 -14.59 -36.48
C LYS A 490 17.86 -13.54 -37.58
N ASN A 491 16.62 -13.26 -37.95
CA ASN A 491 16.28 -12.19 -38.89
C ASN A 491 15.49 -11.08 -38.18
N GLN A 492 15.68 -9.84 -38.62
CA GLN A 492 14.85 -8.72 -38.17
C GLN A 492 13.43 -8.87 -38.72
N VAL A 493 12.43 -8.45 -37.95
CA VAL A 493 11.01 -8.56 -38.35
C VAL A 493 10.27 -7.23 -38.18
N ASP A 494 9.24 -7.02 -39.00
CA ASP A 494 8.34 -5.87 -38.94
C ASP A 494 7.21 -6.03 -37.89
N GLU A 495 6.25 -5.10 -37.87
CA GLU A 495 5.08 -5.12 -36.99
C GLU A 495 4.19 -6.35 -37.16
N ASN A 496 4.19 -6.94 -38.36
CA ASN A 496 3.41 -8.12 -38.71
C ASN A 496 4.19 -9.42 -38.51
N GLY A 497 5.46 -9.34 -38.07
CA GLY A 497 6.32 -10.51 -37.87
C GLY A 497 6.94 -11.05 -39.17
N THR A 498 6.90 -10.29 -40.27
CA THR A 498 7.52 -10.66 -41.54
C THR A 498 9.00 -10.26 -41.54
N ILE A 499 9.86 -11.04 -42.19
CA ILE A 499 11.29 -10.75 -42.31
C ILE A 499 11.49 -9.39 -42.98
N ALA A 500 12.15 -8.48 -42.26
CA ALA A 500 12.54 -7.16 -42.71
C ALA A 500 13.98 -7.16 -43.24
N GLY A 501 14.30 -6.19 -44.09
CA GLY A 501 15.68 -5.94 -44.49
C GLY A 501 16.56 -5.53 -43.30
N THR A 502 17.88 -5.63 -43.48
CA THR A 502 18.85 -5.17 -42.47
C THR A 502 18.56 -3.73 -42.06
N ASP A 503 18.61 -3.47 -40.75
CA ASP A 503 18.34 -2.17 -40.14
C ASP A 503 16.91 -1.62 -40.31
N SER A 504 15.98 -2.45 -40.79
CA SER A 504 14.58 -2.07 -41.06
C SER A 504 13.55 -2.79 -40.16
N GLY A 505 14.00 -3.59 -39.18
CA GLY A 505 13.11 -4.23 -38.22
C GLY A 505 12.39 -3.25 -37.28
N LEU A 506 11.25 -3.67 -36.74
CA LEU A 506 10.45 -2.91 -35.77
C LEU A 506 11.29 -2.53 -34.55
N ILE A 507 11.30 -1.24 -34.19
CA ILE A 507 11.97 -0.77 -32.98
C ILE A 507 11.12 -1.12 -31.75
N ILE A 508 11.72 -1.85 -30.83
CA ILE A 508 11.08 -2.25 -29.56
C ILE A 508 11.98 -1.87 -28.37
N LYS A 509 11.36 -1.74 -27.19
CA LYS A 509 12.12 -1.80 -25.94
C LYS A 509 12.69 -3.21 -25.83
N SER A 510 14.01 -3.31 -25.68
CA SER A 510 14.67 -4.60 -25.51
C SER A 510 14.11 -5.30 -24.27
N ALA A 511 13.92 -6.61 -24.35
CA ALA A 511 13.50 -7.40 -23.20
C ALA A 511 14.64 -7.52 -22.16
N ALA A 512 15.86 -7.12 -22.51
CA ALA A 512 16.99 -7.02 -21.58
C ALA A 512 16.91 -5.80 -20.65
N ASN A 513 15.96 -4.89 -20.82
CA ASN A 513 15.67 -3.87 -19.81
C ASN A 513 15.08 -4.55 -18.57
N GLY A 514 15.64 -4.27 -17.40
CA GLY A 514 15.32 -4.96 -16.15
C GLY A 514 16.55 -5.16 -15.28
N SER A 515 16.40 -5.90 -14.18
CA SER A 515 17.48 -6.17 -13.23
C SER A 515 17.89 -7.64 -13.29
N TYR A 516 19.20 -7.89 -13.42
CA TYR A 516 19.75 -9.25 -13.58
C TYR A 516 21.01 -9.45 -12.77
N GLU A 517 21.19 -10.64 -12.20
CA GLU A 517 22.47 -11.05 -11.65
C GLU A 517 23.48 -11.22 -12.80
N ILE A 518 24.69 -10.71 -12.64
CA ILE A 518 25.72 -10.77 -13.67
C ILE A 518 26.72 -11.92 -13.46
N THR A 519 27.18 -12.48 -14.57
CA THR A 519 28.20 -13.54 -14.63
C THR A 519 29.21 -13.25 -15.74
N ASN A 520 30.28 -14.05 -15.84
CA ASN A 520 31.34 -13.94 -16.86
C ASN A 520 31.87 -12.50 -17.05
N VAL A 521 32.15 -11.84 -15.93
CA VAL A 521 32.53 -10.43 -15.90
C VAL A 521 34.00 -10.22 -16.32
N SER A 522 34.22 -9.32 -17.29
CA SER A 522 35.53 -8.81 -17.70
C SER A 522 35.72 -7.36 -17.25
N THR A 523 36.70 -6.62 -17.79
CA THR A 523 36.85 -5.18 -17.49
C THR A 523 35.74 -4.32 -18.14
N HIS A 524 35.21 -4.75 -19.28
CA HIS A 524 34.28 -3.98 -20.12
C HIS A 524 33.03 -4.78 -20.51
N SER A 525 32.81 -5.97 -19.94
CA SER A 525 31.67 -6.79 -20.32
C SER A 525 31.18 -7.67 -19.19
N PHE A 526 29.90 -8.01 -19.25
CA PHE A 526 29.28 -8.97 -18.36
C PHE A 526 28.08 -9.64 -19.02
N GLU A 527 27.72 -10.83 -18.55
CA GLU A 527 26.56 -11.59 -19.01
C GLU A 527 25.37 -11.44 -18.06
N LEU A 528 24.19 -11.20 -18.62
CA LEU A 528 22.92 -11.18 -17.88
C LEU A 528 22.43 -12.63 -17.67
N LYS A 529 22.54 -13.13 -16.44
CA LYS A 529 22.24 -14.54 -16.11
C LYS A 529 20.80 -14.90 -16.46
N GLY A 530 20.64 -15.91 -17.31
CA GLY A 530 19.34 -16.46 -17.72
C GLY A 530 18.58 -15.59 -18.73
N LYS A 531 19.18 -14.50 -19.23
CA LYS A 531 18.51 -13.61 -20.17
C LYS A 531 18.97 -13.82 -21.61
N SER A 532 18.05 -14.21 -22.48
CA SER A 532 18.26 -14.32 -23.93
C SER A 532 17.91 -13.03 -24.69
N GLY A 533 18.38 -12.92 -25.93
CA GLY A 533 18.14 -11.75 -26.78
C GLY A 533 16.83 -11.86 -27.58
N ASN A 534 16.16 -10.73 -27.79
CA ASN A 534 14.94 -10.62 -28.61
C ASN A 534 15.04 -9.55 -29.72
N CYS A 535 16.16 -8.84 -29.79
CA CYS A 535 16.35 -7.75 -30.74
C CYS A 535 17.84 -7.49 -31.00
N ASP A 536 18.13 -6.96 -32.18
CA ASP A 536 19.44 -6.42 -32.51
C ASP A 536 19.58 -5.03 -31.90
N TYR A 537 20.64 -4.83 -31.11
CA TYR A 537 20.87 -3.61 -30.36
C TYR A 537 21.05 -2.38 -31.26
N ILE A 538 20.37 -1.28 -30.91
CA ILE A 538 20.61 0.03 -31.53
C ILE A 538 21.68 0.76 -30.73
N VAL A 539 22.83 1.00 -31.36
CA VAL A 539 24.01 1.63 -30.75
C VAL A 539 23.67 3.01 -30.20
N GLY A 540 24.18 3.30 -29.01
CA GLY A 540 23.98 4.58 -28.31
C GLY A 540 22.71 4.62 -27.46
N THR A 541 21.95 3.53 -27.38
CA THR A 541 20.77 3.44 -26.52
C THR A 541 21.08 2.73 -25.20
N GLY A 542 20.46 3.22 -24.14
CA GLY A 542 20.47 2.58 -22.84
C GLY A 542 21.74 2.71 -22.00
N SER A 543 21.57 2.33 -20.72
CA SER A 543 22.57 2.42 -19.68
C SER A 543 22.49 1.20 -18.76
N TRP A 544 23.55 1.01 -17.99
CA TRP A 544 23.61 0.02 -16.92
C TRP A 544 23.92 0.72 -15.60
N SER A 545 23.41 0.19 -14.49
CA SER A 545 23.76 0.65 -13.15
C SER A 545 23.66 -0.46 -12.11
N THR A 546 24.51 -0.41 -11.09
CA THR A 546 24.31 -1.11 -9.82
C THR A 546 23.85 -0.16 -8.72
N GLY A 547 23.60 1.11 -9.06
CA GLY A 547 23.28 2.17 -8.12
C GLY A 547 23.51 3.56 -8.73
N THR A 548 23.32 4.58 -7.90
CA THR A 548 23.54 5.99 -8.24
C THR A 548 24.18 6.69 -7.05
N GLY A 549 24.98 7.73 -7.30
CA GLY A 549 25.53 8.56 -6.22
C GLY A 549 24.49 9.46 -5.55
N GLY A 550 23.27 9.51 -6.07
CA GLY A 550 22.27 10.50 -5.67
C GLY A 550 22.72 11.94 -5.93
N LEU A 551 21.94 12.91 -5.46
CA LEU A 551 22.18 14.34 -5.57
C LEU A 551 21.79 15.06 -4.27
N GLY A 552 22.51 16.14 -3.95
CA GLY A 552 22.14 17.07 -2.87
C GLY A 552 22.73 16.75 -1.49
N TYR A 553 23.73 15.86 -1.43
CA TYR A 553 24.42 15.55 -0.18
C TYR A 553 25.39 16.68 0.21
N ALA A 554 25.27 17.23 1.41
CA ALA A 554 26.18 18.22 1.98
C ALA A 554 27.26 17.59 2.87
N SER A 555 27.04 16.36 3.34
CA SER A 555 27.93 15.65 4.27
C SER A 555 27.85 14.15 4.02
N ASN A 556 28.84 13.40 4.53
CA ASN A 556 28.84 11.94 4.43
C ASN A 556 27.53 11.34 4.96
N ALA A 557 27.06 10.31 4.26
CA ALA A 557 25.89 9.54 4.63
C ALA A 557 26.30 8.19 5.27
N TYR A 558 25.31 7.40 5.68
CA TYR A 558 25.54 6.11 6.32
C TYR A 558 24.94 4.98 5.50
N ALA A 559 25.64 3.86 5.43
CA ALA A 559 25.19 2.67 4.72
C ALA A 559 24.91 1.54 5.72
N LEU A 560 23.74 0.91 5.57
CA LEU A 560 23.34 -0.29 6.27
C LEU A 560 23.10 -1.42 5.27
N PHE A 561 23.26 -2.66 5.75
CA PHE A 561 23.08 -3.86 4.95
C PHE A 561 22.06 -4.75 5.64
N VAL A 562 20.96 -5.03 4.95
CA VAL A 562 19.83 -5.78 5.51
C VAL A 562 19.54 -7.01 4.64
N GLY A 563 19.29 -8.15 5.27
CA GLY A 563 19.03 -9.42 4.58
C GLY A 563 20.30 -10.18 4.21
N GLY A 564 20.21 -11.06 3.20
CA GLY A 564 21.34 -11.91 2.78
C GLY A 564 21.76 -12.99 3.79
N GLY A 565 20.99 -13.20 4.86
CA GLY A 565 21.28 -14.17 5.93
C GLY A 565 22.30 -13.70 6.99
N GLY A 566 22.88 -12.50 6.82
CA GLY A 566 23.87 -11.93 7.72
C GLY A 566 23.32 -10.83 8.63
N TYR A 567 24.18 -10.33 9.52
CA TYR A 567 23.87 -9.20 10.40
C TYR A 567 25.11 -8.35 10.72
N GLY A 568 24.87 -7.11 11.16
CA GLY A 568 25.89 -6.24 11.77
C GLY A 568 26.79 -5.44 10.82
N ALA A 569 26.59 -5.50 9.50
CA ALA A 569 27.44 -4.75 8.57
C ALA A 569 27.00 -3.28 8.50
N LYS A 570 27.98 -2.37 8.50
CA LYS A 570 27.77 -0.91 8.50
C LYS A 570 28.86 -0.23 7.68
N GLY A 571 28.54 0.92 7.10
CA GLY A 571 29.50 1.72 6.35
C GLY A 571 29.20 3.22 6.34
N ILE A 572 30.17 3.97 5.83
CA ILE A 572 30.07 5.41 5.59
C ILE A 572 30.04 5.64 4.08
N ALA A 573 28.97 6.26 3.59
CA ALA A 573 28.85 6.73 2.23
C ALA A 573 29.60 8.07 2.10
N THR A 574 30.74 8.04 1.43
CA THR A 574 31.61 9.22 1.26
C THR A 574 31.05 10.13 0.18
N VAL A 575 30.92 11.41 0.49
CA VAL A 575 30.32 12.41 -0.39
C VAL A 575 31.40 13.31 -0.98
N SER A 576 31.32 13.56 -2.29
CA SER A 576 32.15 14.53 -3.00
C SER A 576 31.35 15.16 -4.13
N GLY A 577 31.40 16.48 -4.26
CA GLY A 577 30.66 17.21 -5.30
C GLY A 577 29.15 16.99 -5.23
N SER A 578 28.58 16.96 -4.02
CA SER A 578 27.16 16.72 -3.72
C SER A 578 26.61 15.32 -4.00
N ASN A 579 27.47 14.36 -4.35
CA ASN A 579 27.09 12.99 -4.66
C ASN A 579 27.86 12.01 -3.77
N VAL A 580 27.25 10.86 -3.45
CA VAL A 580 27.95 9.72 -2.87
C VAL A 580 28.87 9.12 -3.94
N VAL A 581 30.16 9.07 -3.67
CA VAL A 581 31.18 8.55 -4.60
C VAL A 581 31.71 7.16 -4.21
N GLY A 582 31.40 6.70 -2.99
CA GLY A 582 31.87 5.41 -2.49
C GLY A 582 31.29 5.07 -1.14
N ILE A 583 31.32 3.78 -0.79
CA ILE A 583 30.93 3.29 0.53
C ILE A 583 32.13 2.61 1.17
N THR A 584 32.56 3.11 2.32
CA THR A 584 33.62 2.50 3.13
C THR A 584 32.98 1.73 4.28
N LEU A 585 33.21 0.43 4.35
CA LEU A 585 32.73 -0.39 5.47
C LEU A 585 33.46 0.00 6.76
N THR A 586 32.70 0.25 7.80
CA THR A 586 33.20 0.37 9.18
C THR A 586 33.12 -0.96 9.91
N ASP A 587 32.15 -1.82 9.54
CA ASP A 587 32.05 -3.21 9.96
C ASP A 587 31.52 -4.05 8.78
N GLY A 588 32.19 -5.16 8.46
CA GLY A 588 31.76 -6.09 7.42
C GLY A 588 30.64 -7.04 7.86
N GLY A 589 30.33 -7.08 9.15
CA GLY A 589 29.36 -7.99 9.75
C GLY A 589 29.73 -9.46 9.52
N VAL A 590 28.75 -10.37 9.71
CA VAL A 590 28.96 -11.82 9.58
C VAL A 590 27.75 -12.47 8.91
N GLY A 591 27.97 -13.53 8.13
CA GLY A 591 26.91 -14.43 7.67
C GLY A 591 26.15 -14.02 6.40
N TYR A 592 26.63 -13.04 5.63
CA TYR A 592 25.99 -12.62 4.37
C TYR A 592 26.24 -13.63 3.24
N LEU A 593 25.60 -14.79 3.32
CA LEU A 593 25.67 -15.87 2.32
C LEU A 593 24.85 -15.57 1.06
N GLY A 594 23.84 -14.72 1.18
CA GLY A 594 23.10 -14.10 0.07
C GLY A 594 23.43 -12.62 -0.09
N ALA A 595 22.98 -12.01 -1.18
CA ALA A 595 23.13 -10.57 -1.39
C ALA A 595 22.21 -9.77 -0.44
N PRO A 596 22.76 -8.86 0.39
CA PRO A 596 21.93 -7.95 1.20
C PRO A 596 21.43 -6.75 0.37
N LYS A 597 20.33 -6.13 0.80
CA LYS A 597 19.89 -4.80 0.35
C LYS A 597 20.80 -3.75 1.00
N VAL A 598 21.33 -2.81 0.22
CA VAL A 598 22.11 -1.68 0.73
C VAL A 598 21.16 -0.50 0.91
N ILE A 599 21.10 0.03 2.12
CA ILE A 599 20.26 1.18 2.48
C ILE A 599 21.21 2.34 2.78
N ILE A 600 21.10 3.44 2.04
CA ILE A 600 21.94 4.64 2.24
C ILE A 600 21.07 5.72 2.88
N ASN A 601 21.31 5.96 4.16
CA ASN A 601 20.60 6.97 4.94
C ASN A 601 21.33 8.31 4.83
N SER A 602 20.58 9.38 4.57
CA SER A 602 21.09 10.76 4.56
C SER A 602 21.75 11.15 5.89
N GLY A 603 21.34 10.55 7.01
CA GLY A 603 21.88 10.84 8.33
C GLY A 603 21.03 11.89 9.06
N GLY A 604 21.67 12.72 9.88
CA GLY A 604 21.02 13.84 10.58
C GLY A 604 20.12 13.52 11.76
N TRP A 605 19.63 12.28 11.86
CA TRP A 605 18.84 11.84 13.00
C TRP A 605 19.67 11.78 14.31
N ARG A 606 19.03 12.20 15.39
CA ARG A 606 19.54 12.26 16.76
C ARG A 606 18.52 11.66 17.71
N ARG A 607 18.95 11.29 18.92
CA ARG A 607 18.09 10.71 19.97
C ARG A 607 18.34 11.40 21.30
N VAL A 608 17.27 11.71 22.03
CA VAL A 608 17.38 12.37 23.33
C VAL A 608 18.14 11.44 24.28
N GLY A 609 19.13 12.01 24.99
CA GLY A 609 20.01 11.24 25.88
C GLY A 609 21.15 10.48 25.20
N ALA A 610 21.30 10.52 23.87
CA ALA A 610 22.43 9.91 23.15
C ALA A 610 23.62 10.87 22.90
N GLY A 611 23.52 12.12 23.37
CA GLY A 611 24.48 13.18 23.06
C GLY A 611 24.46 13.57 21.58
N SER A 612 25.57 14.07 21.04
CA SER A 612 25.68 14.52 19.65
C SER A 612 25.90 13.40 18.63
N SER A 613 25.74 12.13 19.02
CA SER A 613 26.00 11.00 18.13
C SER A 613 24.84 10.80 17.15
N PRO A 614 25.11 10.69 15.83
CA PRO A 614 24.09 10.35 14.85
C PRO A 614 23.51 8.97 15.11
N ILE A 615 22.20 8.85 14.87
CA ILE A 615 21.48 7.59 14.90
C ILE A 615 21.24 7.14 13.47
N ASN A 616 21.75 5.95 13.14
CA ASN A 616 21.79 5.50 11.75
C ASN A 616 21.00 4.21 11.52
N ASP A 617 20.67 3.46 12.58
CA ASP A 617 20.10 2.11 12.56
C ASP A 617 18.87 1.95 13.46
N SER A 618 18.19 3.06 13.78
CA SER A 618 16.94 2.98 14.54
C SER A 618 15.81 2.50 13.66
N LEU A 619 15.28 1.33 13.99
CA LEU A 619 14.10 0.77 13.36
C LEU A 619 12.83 1.33 14.01
N VAL A 620 11.80 1.51 13.19
CA VAL A 620 10.42 1.72 13.58
C VAL A 620 9.70 0.39 13.30
N PRO A 621 9.40 -0.41 14.34
CA PRO A 621 8.80 -1.72 14.13
C PRO A 621 7.44 -1.64 13.44
N ALA A 622 7.06 -2.71 12.75
CA ALA A 622 5.72 -2.84 12.17
C ALA A 622 4.63 -2.59 13.24
N GLY A 623 3.68 -1.70 12.94
CA GLY A 623 2.61 -1.32 13.87
C GLY A 623 3.05 -0.56 15.13
N ALA A 624 4.32 -0.17 15.27
CA ALA A 624 4.76 0.68 16.37
C ALA A 624 4.02 2.02 16.34
N GLY A 625 3.66 2.54 17.53
CA GLY A 625 3.09 3.88 17.66
C GLY A 625 4.16 4.94 17.39
N ILE A 626 3.81 5.96 16.63
CA ILE A 626 4.68 7.07 16.25
C ILE A 626 3.95 8.36 16.60
N LEU A 627 4.50 9.16 17.50
CA LEU A 627 3.98 10.47 17.85
C LEU A 627 4.85 11.53 17.18
N LEU A 628 4.27 12.28 16.25
CA LEU A 628 4.90 13.45 15.65
C LEU A 628 4.58 14.67 16.52
N ARG A 629 5.57 15.48 16.83
CA ARG A 629 5.41 16.74 17.55
C ARG A 629 5.98 17.89 16.73
N ARG A 630 5.17 18.91 16.51
CA ARG A 630 5.55 20.11 15.77
C ARG A 630 6.05 21.19 16.71
N ASN A 631 7.33 21.53 16.60
CA ASN A 631 7.97 22.65 17.28
C ASN A 631 8.30 23.81 16.31
N HIS A 632 8.09 23.63 14.99
CA HIS A 632 8.21 24.71 13.99
C HIS A 632 7.29 25.91 14.35
N PRO A 633 7.82 27.10 14.68
CA PRO A 633 7.02 28.21 15.23
C PRO A 633 6.01 28.81 14.25
N ASN A 634 6.31 28.79 12.94
CA ASN A 634 5.35 29.16 11.89
C ASN A 634 4.71 27.94 11.22
N GLY A 635 4.82 26.75 11.81
CA GLY A 635 4.45 25.50 11.16
C GLY A 635 2.94 25.46 10.96
N THR A 636 2.49 25.19 9.74
CA THR A 636 1.06 25.07 9.43
C THR A 636 0.69 23.62 9.19
N ILE A 637 -0.60 23.33 9.31
CA ILE A 637 -1.14 22.00 9.05
C ILE A 637 -0.83 21.57 7.62
N SER A 638 -0.25 20.39 7.46
CA SER A 638 0.15 19.85 6.16
C SER A 638 0.16 18.32 6.17
N ARG A 639 0.57 17.70 5.05
CA ARG A 639 0.75 16.26 4.94
C ARG A 639 2.16 15.92 4.48
N LEU A 640 2.80 15.01 5.18
CA LEU A 640 4.13 14.50 4.87
C LEU A 640 4.01 13.15 4.20
N ARG A 641 4.74 12.95 3.11
CA ARG A 641 4.82 11.66 2.45
C ARG A 641 5.69 10.71 3.28
N ILE A 642 5.22 9.47 3.43
CA ILE A 642 5.95 8.38 4.05
C ILE A 642 6.20 7.30 3.01
N GLY A 643 7.49 7.02 2.78
CA GLY A 643 7.93 6.01 1.82
C GLY A 643 7.65 4.59 2.30
N ASN A 644 7.18 3.73 1.40
CA ASN A 644 7.06 2.30 1.69
C ASN A 644 8.46 1.66 1.72
N PRO A 645 8.88 1.01 2.82
CA PRO A 645 10.23 0.44 2.96
C PRO A 645 10.51 -0.74 2.02
N ILE A 646 9.46 -1.36 1.47
CA ILE A 646 9.54 -2.53 0.58
C ILE A 646 9.65 -2.10 -0.89
N LYS A 647 9.18 -0.89 -1.24
CA LYS A 647 9.37 -0.28 -2.56
C LYS A 647 10.83 0.17 -2.72
#